data_AF-A0A2D6E465-F1
#
_entry.id   AF-A0A2D6E465-F1
#
_cell.length_a   1.000
_cell.length_b   1.000
_cell.length_c   1.000
_cell.angle_alpha   90.00
_cell.angle_beta   90.00
_cell.angle_gamma   90.00
#
_symmetry.space_group_name_H-M   'P 1'
#
loop_
_entity.id
_entity.type
_entity.pdbx_description
1 polymer ?
#
loop_
_entity_poly.entity_id
_entity_poly.type
_entity_poly.pdbx_seq_one_letter_code
_entity_poly.pdbx_strand_id
1 'polypeptide(L)'
;MAKKEAISFGLDEEIENYLTEAAKDAKVLRKINIDLIKKETPQEPDESPRDYHARLQQIEQDPDVHIGAFGPELIKWIEGLPDSFFPTNGRKMFAKWLGNAIWFEEMEGDNRVAMKDEFKDLKKYEEGGQQITDMLNGDRSLSNKIWDLSWTQMLEVSEQWHERLRQNIDDESMVLAGDLYNTKNIKYKFENGFTMVLVDAEKKRDYTFKEGVKWGFYHNSAELEEMEKKYPKKDFSSFQQKSSVNDLDIEGGEMGHCVGGYCSWVRSGDKDIYSLRGPDNKPHATIEVETYGPEYHPSTPSIKQIKGKGNAAPKEKYAVLIRKWLSDNFEKEAYNEEPDFLQIQSADELIDRVENNAISRNALAEVIYKTQDPKLVDYFLRRASEDPNIQMAYRAGEEPPFGAEDFLVRMLRNRHMTIDVALVILAIELKSDLAGDRIGTLFNNRPVKKYDAQEFMSKAWPMIEQAAKQDTMKTLYVLKYVVTSAASDEIKNQVIDIIFSEGLIEQAAKGNSQLSADYNKVTNYALEAVQTSISREQLQKIFSLYSRDRTRGHKAGLHKSLEGVLAKAHALTDEMVEILLKGDYHTRSQLLVNPQVKEKFKYGILQQAAPSGTESGTHFQLLGQKVWRAAFIEPPWKEAGPVATYSPAEGSLKGKPGGFSQKFLLWTADIGGFDHIIDANANDLFYNQHGYIPSKLKPSKEWLEVVEEEKEKIKATIRRHSAGKSNVNPYGQSFVKESTENKFKLFYNILNLQDDVENYFAKLEK
;
A
#
# COMPACT_ATOMS: atom_id res chain seq x y z
N MET A 1 26.38 27.96 32.62
CA MET A 1 27.79 27.60 32.45
C MET A 1 28.55 28.77 31.82
N ALA A 2 28.14 29.22 30.63
CA ALA A 2 28.64 30.42 29.93
C ALA A 2 28.98 31.63 30.82
N LYS A 3 28.12 32.03 31.78
CA LYS A 3 28.44 33.15 32.71
C LYS A 3 29.76 32.94 33.48
N LYS A 4 30.07 31.72 33.95
CA LYS A 4 31.37 31.43 34.62
C LYS A 4 32.56 31.43 33.66
N GLU A 5 32.35 31.04 32.42
CA GLU A 5 33.37 31.06 31.37
C GLU A 5 33.72 32.50 30.98
N ALA A 6 32.71 33.34 30.76
CA ALA A 6 32.94 34.74 30.39
C ALA A 6 33.52 35.59 31.53
N ILE A 7 33.17 35.30 32.79
CA ILE A 7 33.86 35.86 33.98
C ILE A 7 35.37 35.56 33.92
N SER A 8 35.78 34.38 33.43
CA SER A 8 37.21 34.05 33.32
C SER A 8 37.95 34.82 32.21
N PHE A 9 37.24 35.51 31.31
CA PHE A 9 37.80 36.36 30.26
C PHE A 9 37.71 37.87 30.57
N GLY A 10 37.19 38.28 31.73
CA GLY A 10 37.10 39.68 32.13
C GLY A 10 35.99 40.49 31.43
N LEU A 11 34.98 39.82 30.88
CA LEU A 11 33.84 40.44 30.17
C LEU A 11 32.68 40.83 31.11
N ASP A 12 32.96 40.97 32.42
CA ASP A 12 31.93 41.11 33.47
C ASP A 12 31.07 42.36 33.28
N GLU A 13 31.69 43.50 32.97
CA GLU A 13 31.00 44.78 32.83
C GLU A 13 30.18 44.85 31.53
N GLU A 14 30.65 44.26 30.42
CA GLU A 14 29.84 44.14 29.20
C GLU A 14 28.66 43.20 29.40
N ILE A 15 28.84 42.04 30.04
CA ILE A 15 27.77 41.05 30.22
C ILE A 15 26.72 41.52 31.23
N GLU A 16 27.10 42.24 32.30
CA GLU A 16 26.11 42.88 33.16
C GLU A 16 25.35 44.00 32.43
N ASN A 17 26.01 44.79 31.58
CA ASN A 17 25.33 45.78 30.75
C ASN A 17 24.35 45.12 29.75
N TYR A 18 24.75 44.05 29.05
CA TYR A 18 23.89 43.30 28.11
C TYR A 18 22.67 42.65 28.79
N LEU A 19 22.86 41.98 29.93
CA LEU A 19 21.73 41.42 30.68
C LEU A 19 20.80 42.51 31.24
N THR A 20 21.34 43.71 31.49
CA THR A 20 20.54 44.87 31.94
C THR A 20 19.76 45.52 30.78
N GLU A 21 20.19 45.39 29.52
CA GLU A 21 19.49 45.89 28.32
C GLU A 21 18.30 44.99 27.93
N ALA A 22 18.46 43.67 27.80
CA ALA A 22 17.34 42.76 27.51
C ALA A 22 16.21 42.87 28.57
N ALA A 23 16.59 43.01 29.85
CA ALA A 23 15.67 43.28 30.94
C ALA A 23 15.02 44.70 30.91
N LYS A 24 15.40 45.60 29.98
CA LYS A 24 14.69 46.86 29.69
C LYS A 24 13.63 46.70 28.62
N ASP A 25 13.76 45.74 27.71
CA ASP A 25 12.77 45.52 26.64
C ASP A 25 11.59 44.67 27.09
N ALA A 26 11.83 43.63 27.89
CA ALA A 26 10.74 42.90 28.55
C ALA A 26 9.88 43.80 29.48
N LYS A 27 10.47 44.86 30.04
CA LYS A 27 9.71 45.90 30.78
C LYS A 27 8.66 46.60 29.91
N VAL A 28 8.75 46.57 28.59
CA VAL A 28 7.68 47.06 27.71
C VAL A 28 6.44 46.18 27.84
N LEU A 29 6.61 44.85 27.79
CA LEU A 29 5.51 43.89 27.94
C LEU A 29 4.97 43.87 29.37
N ARG A 30 5.84 43.83 30.38
CA ARG A 30 5.44 43.95 31.79
C ARG A 30 4.70 45.26 32.06
N LYS A 31 5.12 46.38 31.45
CA LYS A 31 4.41 47.65 31.57
C LYS A 31 3.02 47.58 30.93
N ILE A 32 2.87 46.94 29.77
CA ILE A 32 1.54 46.74 29.15
C ILE A 32 0.64 45.90 30.07
N ASN A 33 1.15 44.81 30.64
CA ASN A 33 0.42 44.01 31.63
C ASN A 33 0.04 44.86 32.86
N ILE A 34 0.99 45.55 33.49
CA ILE A 34 0.75 46.41 34.66
C ILE A 34 -0.25 47.53 34.34
N ASP A 35 -0.20 48.15 33.17
CA ASP A 35 -1.13 49.21 32.77
C ASP A 35 -2.54 48.68 32.39
N LEU A 36 -2.69 47.36 32.18
CA LEU A 36 -3.99 46.67 32.12
C LEU A 36 -4.48 46.30 33.53
N ILE A 37 -3.63 45.66 34.36
CA ILE A 37 -3.97 45.28 35.73
C ILE A 37 -4.42 46.49 36.55
N LYS A 38 -3.79 47.67 36.37
CA LYS A 38 -4.21 48.95 36.98
C LYS A 38 -5.65 49.39 36.68
N LYS A 39 -6.25 48.94 35.58
CA LYS A 39 -7.64 49.28 35.21
C LYS A 39 -8.63 48.42 35.97
N GLU A 40 -8.33 47.13 36.09
CA GLU A 40 -9.16 46.15 36.79
C GLU A 40 -8.94 46.16 38.31
N THR A 41 -7.75 46.57 38.75
CA THR A 41 -7.30 46.55 40.14
C THR A 41 -6.92 47.97 40.59
N PRO A 42 -7.87 48.79 41.05
CA PRO A 42 -7.58 50.14 41.54
C PRO A 42 -6.72 50.13 42.82
N GLN A 43 -6.09 51.26 43.10
CA GLN A 43 -5.36 51.52 44.35
C GLN A 43 -6.34 51.63 45.52
N GLU A 44 -6.02 50.99 46.64
CA GLU A 44 -6.84 51.08 47.85
C GLU A 44 -6.62 52.44 48.56
N PRO A 45 -7.62 52.99 49.31
CA PRO A 45 -7.56 54.37 49.80
C PRO A 45 -6.40 54.70 50.76
N ASP A 46 -5.91 53.69 51.48
CA ASP A 46 -4.81 53.74 52.44
C ASP A 46 -3.51 53.09 51.93
N GLU A 47 -3.53 52.47 50.75
CA GLU A 47 -2.37 51.85 50.13
C GLU A 47 -1.41 52.91 49.57
N SER A 48 -0.12 52.84 49.91
CA SER A 48 0.86 53.78 49.36
C SER A 48 1.11 53.51 47.88
N PRO A 49 1.46 54.53 47.04
CA PRO A 49 1.76 54.31 45.63
C PRO A 49 2.89 53.30 45.36
N ARG A 50 3.78 53.09 46.35
CA ARG A 50 4.83 52.07 46.31
C ARG A 50 4.26 50.67 46.49
N ASP A 51 3.39 50.51 47.49
CA ASP A 51 2.80 49.21 47.84
C ASP A 51 1.80 48.78 46.75
N TYR A 52 1.03 49.73 46.21
CA TYR A 52 0.20 49.53 45.02
C TYR A 52 1.02 49.02 43.83
N HIS A 53 2.16 49.66 43.53
CA HIS A 53 3.00 49.19 42.43
C HIS A 53 3.62 47.81 42.70
N ALA A 54 3.96 47.49 43.95
CA ALA A 54 4.44 46.17 44.33
C ALA A 54 3.34 45.10 44.22
N ARG A 55 2.10 45.40 44.62
CA ARG A 55 0.94 44.51 44.48
C ARG A 55 0.62 44.24 43.01
N LEU A 56 0.65 45.26 42.15
CA LEU A 56 0.51 45.09 40.70
C LEU A 56 1.61 44.21 40.09
N GLN A 57 2.86 44.32 40.57
CA GLN A 57 3.96 43.45 40.14
C GLN A 57 3.82 42.01 40.64
N GLN A 58 3.26 41.80 41.84
CA GLN A 58 2.93 40.46 42.34
C GLN A 58 1.83 39.82 41.50
N ILE A 59 0.75 40.56 41.19
CA ILE A 59 -0.34 40.09 40.32
C ILE A 59 0.17 39.77 38.91
N GLU A 60 1.10 40.56 38.35
CA GLU A 60 1.72 40.29 37.04
C GLU A 60 2.60 39.03 37.01
N GLN A 61 3.16 38.64 38.16
CA GLN A 61 4.04 37.48 38.29
C GLN A 61 3.32 36.23 38.79
N ASP A 62 2.09 36.37 39.30
CA ASP A 62 1.27 35.25 39.77
C ASP A 62 0.73 34.47 38.56
N PRO A 63 1.18 33.23 38.34
CA PRO A 63 0.76 32.45 37.17
C PRO A 63 -0.71 32.02 37.25
N ASP A 64 -1.37 32.19 38.39
CA ASP A 64 -2.76 31.80 38.60
C ASP A 64 -3.72 33.02 38.51
N VAL A 65 -3.21 34.25 38.30
CA VAL A 65 -4.00 35.50 38.16
C VAL A 65 -3.91 36.08 36.74
N HIS A 66 -4.79 35.60 35.86
CA HIS A 66 -4.80 35.92 34.42
C HIS A 66 -5.43 37.29 34.08
N ILE A 67 -4.74 38.39 34.40
CA ILE A 67 -5.17 39.78 34.09
C ILE A 67 -4.22 40.49 33.06
N GLY A 68 -3.09 39.88 32.73
CA GLY A 68 -2.16 40.39 31.70
C GLY A 68 -2.61 40.11 30.26
N ALA A 69 -2.15 40.92 29.30
CA ALA A 69 -2.30 40.62 27.87
C ALA A 69 -1.35 39.52 27.41
N PHE A 70 -0.12 39.49 27.97
CA PHE A 70 0.88 38.48 27.66
C PHE A 70 1.06 37.54 28.85
N GLY A 71 1.10 36.24 28.59
CA GLY A 71 1.35 35.23 29.62
C GLY A 71 2.77 35.36 30.22
N PRO A 72 2.97 34.97 31.50
CA PRO A 72 4.25 35.12 32.19
C PRO A 72 5.38 34.32 31.54
N GLU A 73 5.06 33.20 30.88
CA GLU A 73 6.01 32.39 30.11
C GLU A 73 6.60 33.16 28.91
N LEU A 74 5.76 33.83 28.13
CA LEU A 74 6.18 34.63 26.97
C LEU A 74 7.07 35.81 27.41
N ILE A 75 6.70 36.50 28.50
CA ILE A 75 7.52 37.57 29.08
C ILE A 75 8.86 37.02 29.54
N LYS A 76 8.87 35.91 30.29
CA LYS A 76 10.08 35.27 30.81
C LYS A 76 10.99 34.71 29.71
N TRP A 77 10.43 34.23 28.60
CA TRP A 77 11.20 33.83 27.42
C TRP A 77 11.85 35.06 26.77
N ILE A 78 11.12 36.16 26.57
CA ILE A 78 11.66 37.42 26.04
C ILE A 78 12.76 38.01 26.95
N GLU A 79 12.67 37.83 28.27
CA GLU A 79 13.74 38.16 29.23
C GLU A 79 14.98 37.27 29.13
N GLY A 80 14.83 36.03 28.64
CA GLY A 80 15.91 35.08 28.44
C GLY A 80 16.64 35.23 27.11
N LEU A 81 16.12 36.04 26.17
CA LEU A 81 16.72 36.26 24.86
C LEU A 81 18.01 37.09 24.97
N PRO A 82 19.05 36.77 24.18
CA PRO A 82 20.28 37.55 24.15
C PRO A 82 20.04 38.93 23.54
N ASP A 83 20.90 39.90 23.87
CA ASP A 83 20.73 41.28 23.42
C ASP A 83 20.75 41.43 21.89
N SER A 84 21.51 40.54 21.20
CA SER A 84 21.57 40.43 19.75
C SER A 84 20.25 40.05 19.08
N PHE A 85 19.25 39.61 19.87
CA PHE A 85 17.91 39.29 19.40
C PHE A 85 17.00 40.53 19.27
N PHE A 86 17.50 41.72 19.61
CA PHE A 86 16.73 42.96 19.49
C PHE A 86 17.42 43.93 18.51
N PRO A 87 16.66 44.59 17.61
CA PRO A 87 17.24 45.49 16.62
C PRO A 87 17.74 46.76 17.29
N THR A 88 18.96 47.18 16.96
CA THR A 88 19.65 48.37 17.49
C THR A 88 18.76 49.61 17.50
N ASN A 89 17.89 49.77 16.49
CA ASN A 89 16.84 50.77 16.44
C ASN A 89 15.47 50.12 16.61
N GLY A 90 14.58 50.76 17.39
CA GLY A 90 13.20 50.31 17.52
C GLY A 90 12.96 49.13 18.46
N ARG A 91 13.95 48.69 19.27
CA ARG A 91 13.86 47.60 20.27
C ARG A 91 12.50 47.45 20.95
N LYS A 92 11.94 48.55 21.48
CA LYS A 92 10.65 48.57 22.17
C LYS A 92 9.43 48.29 21.28
N MET A 93 9.49 48.71 20.01
CA MET A 93 8.46 48.37 19.02
C MET A 93 8.59 46.91 18.62
N PHE A 94 9.82 46.43 18.38
CA PHE A 94 10.07 45.02 18.06
C PHE A 94 9.65 44.08 19.20
N ALA A 95 10.01 44.35 20.46
CA ALA A 95 9.60 43.54 21.60
C ALA A 95 8.07 43.47 21.77
N LYS A 96 7.37 44.60 21.53
CA LYS A 96 5.90 44.65 21.53
C LYS A 96 5.29 43.87 20.35
N TRP A 97 5.84 44.05 19.15
CA TRP A 97 5.41 43.35 17.94
C TRP A 97 5.62 41.83 18.09
N LEU A 98 6.79 41.40 18.55
CA LEU A 98 7.15 40.01 18.79
C LEU A 98 6.20 39.34 19.77
N GLY A 99 5.93 40.01 20.91
CA GLY A 99 4.95 39.54 21.90
C GLY A 99 3.55 39.38 21.29
N ASN A 100 3.07 40.37 20.54
CA ASN A 100 1.78 40.29 19.84
C ASN A 100 1.74 39.17 18.79
N ALA A 101 2.80 39.03 18.00
CA ALA A 101 2.85 38.13 16.85
C ALA A 101 2.92 36.66 17.30
N ILE A 102 3.74 36.35 18.32
CA ILE A 102 3.79 35.01 18.94
C ILE A 102 2.46 34.66 19.59
N TRP A 103 1.89 35.59 20.35
CA TRP A 103 0.60 35.39 21.00
C TRP A 103 -0.52 35.11 19.99
N PHE A 104 -0.57 35.86 18.87
CA PHE A 104 -1.55 35.64 17.82
C PHE A 104 -1.41 34.27 17.14
N GLU A 105 -0.18 33.83 16.83
CA GLU A 105 0.09 32.53 16.19
C GLU A 105 -0.18 31.34 17.14
N GLU A 106 0.15 31.46 18.44
CA GLU A 106 -0.09 30.40 19.44
C GLU A 106 -1.55 30.32 19.91
N MET A 107 -2.31 31.42 19.86
CA MET A 107 -3.74 31.48 20.21
C MET A 107 -4.67 31.29 19.00
N GLU A 108 -4.15 30.92 17.83
CA GLU A 108 -4.89 30.77 16.56
C GLU A 108 -5.72 32.02 16.17
N GLY A 109 -5.27 33.20 16.60
CA GLY A 109 -5.94 34.48 16.40
C GLY A 109 -7.13 34.78 17.33
N ASP A 110 -7.39 33.95 18.35
CA ASP A 110 -8.41 34.25 19.36
C ASP A 110 -7.93 35.33 20.33
N ASN A 111 -8.77 36.34 20.58
CA ASN A 111 -8.44 37.49 21.43
C ASN A 111 -8.67 37.17 22.93
N ARG A 112 -8.21 36.00 23.38
CA ARG A 112 -8.41 35.50 24.76
C ARG A 112 -7.14 35.59 25.60
N VAL A 113 -7.29 35.74 26.92
CA VAL A 113 -6.15 35.70 27.83
C VAL A 113 -5.53 34.29 27.81
N ALA A 114 -4.23 34.22 27.56
CA ALA A 114 -3.48 32.98 27.54
C ALA A 114 -3.41 32.35 28.94
N MET A 115 -3.74 31.07 29.04
CA MET A 115 -3.58 30.28 30.25
C MET A 115 -2.12 29.83 30.43
N LYS A 116 -1.82 29.39 31.65
CA LYS A 116 -0.55 28.75 32.04
C LYS A 116 -0.27 27.51 31.18
N ASP A 117 0.98 27.29 30.82
CA ASP A 117 1.48 26.18 30.00
C ASP A 117 0.90 26.10 28.56
N GLU A 118 0.24 27.15 28.04
CA GLU A 118 -0.27 27.16 26.65
C GLU A 118 0.82 27.36 25.59
N PHE A 119 1.94 28.01 25.94
CA PHE A 119 3.05 28.30 25.01
C PHE A 119 3.97 27.09 24.82
N LYS A 120 3.50 26.11 24.04
CA LYS A 120 4.12 24.76 23.94
C LYS A 120 5.52 24.72 23.34
N ASP A 121 5.86 25.66 22.44
CA ASP A 121 7.18 25.71 21.80
C ASP A 121 7.57 27.14 21.42
N LEU A 122 7.97 27.93 22.41
CA LEU A 122 8.56 29.27 22.15
C LEU A 122 9.90 29.19 21.41
N LYS A 123 10.57 28.04 21.43
CA LYS A 123 11.91 27.88 20.85
C LYS A 123 11.90 27.97 19.32
N LYS A 124 10.80 27.56 18.66
CA LYS A 124 10.65 27.70 17.20
C LYS A 124 10.72 29.15 16.70
N TYR A 125 10.50 30.13 17.59
CA TYR A 125 10.60 31.56 17.24
C TYR A 125 12.03 32.11 17.32
N GLU A 126 12.99 31.38 17.90
CA GLU A 126 14.37 31.85 18.07
C GLU A 126 15.08 32.07 16.72
N GLU A 127 15.08 31.07 15.84
CA GLU A 127 15.76 31.19 14.53
C GLU A 127 15.15 32.30 13.66
N GLY A 128 13.82 32.39 13.60
CA GLY A 128 13.13 33.42 12.83
C GLY A 128 13.27 34.82 13.44
N GLY A 129 13.29 34.95 14.76
CA GLY A 129 13.38 36.26 15.43
C GLY A 129 14.77 36.89 15.27
N GLN A 130 15.82 36.07 15.23
CA GLN A 130 17.16 36.54 14.88
C GLN A 130 17.21 37.01 13.41
N GLN A 131 16.65 36.25 12.45
CA GLN A 131 16.58 36.68 11.05
C GLN A 131 15.82 38.01 10.88
N ILE A 132 14.70 38.19 11.57
CA ILE A 132 13.95 39.45 11.53
C ILE A 132 14.77 40.60 12.13
N THR A 133 15.54 40.34 13.19
CA THR A 133 16.41 41.32 13.83
C THR A 133 17.58 41.73 12.94
N ASP A 134 18.22 40.78 12.27
CA ASP A 134 19.34 41.02 11.36
C ASP A 134 18.87 41.90 10.19
N MET A 135 17.67 41.62 9.63
CA MET A 135 17.03 42.47 8.63
C MET A 135 16.76 43.89 9.15
N LEU A 136 16.13 44.02 10.33
CA LEU A 136 15.80 45.33 10.94
C LEU A 136 17.06 46.16 11.29
N ASN A 137 18.21 45.52 11.47
CA ASN A 137 19.49 46.18 11.67
C ASN A 137 20.15 46.62 10.35
N GLY A 138 20.00 45.84 9.29
CA GLY A 138 20.68 46.05 8.02
C GLY A 138 19.92 46.88 6.99
N ASP A 139 18.58 46.84 6.98
CA ASP A 139 17.74 47.60 6.04
C ASP A 139 17.20 48.87 6.70
N ARG A 140 17.64 50.04 6.22
CA ARG A 140 17.22 51.35 6.73
C ARG A 140 16.02 51.94 5.99
N SER A 141 15.55 51.29 4.92
CA SER A 141 14.42 51.75 4.10
C SER A 141 13.06 51.25 4.57
N LEU A 142 13.06 50.27 5.48
CA LEU A 142 11.87 49.56 5.93
C LEU A 142 10.74 50.51 6.37
N SER A 143 9.58 50.35 5.74
CA SER A 143 8.41 51.17 6.03
C SER A 143 7.91 50.97 7.45
N ASN A 144 7.38 52.03 8.08
CA ASN A 144 6.67 51.91 9.37
C ASN A 144 5.48 50.93 9.34
N LYS A 145 4.97 50.55 8.15
CA LYS A 145 3.96 49.49 7.98
C LYS A 145 4.46 48.08 8.28
N ILE A 146 5.78 47.87 8.42
CA ILE A 146 6.35 46.56 8.68
C ILE A 146 5.87 45.98 10.03
N TRP A 147 5.49 46.85 10.98
CA TRP A 147 4.91 46.46 12.27
C TRP A 147 3.44 46.01 12.20
N ASP A 148 2.78 46.17 11.05
CA ASP A 148 1.43 45.66 10.79
C ASP A 148 1.43 44.20 10.26
N LEU A 149 2.61 43.63 9.98
CA LEU A 149 2.78 42.27 9.47
C LEU A 149 2.60 41.22 10.58
N SER A 150 2.01 40.08 10.23
CA SER A 150 2.01 38.89 11.10
C SER A 150 3.42 38.31 11.26
N TRP A 151 3.62 37.40 12.23
CA TRP A 151 4.88 36.67 12.40
C TRP A 151 5.35 36.05 11.08
N THR A 152 4.46 35.27 10.45
CA THR A 152 4.74 34.58 9.18
C THR A 152 5.14 35.56 8.07
N GLN A 153 4.46 36.71 7.95
CA GLN A 153 4.77 37.73 6.94
C GLN A 153 6.10 38.46 7.23
N MET A 154 6.39 38.76 8.50
CA MET A 154 7.65 39.41 8.89
C MET A 154 8.86 38.49 8.67
N LEU A 155 8.71 37.21 9.04
CA LEU A 155 9.70 36.17 8.80
C LEU A 155 9.96 36.02 7.30
N GLU A 156 8.90 35.95 6.48
CA GLU A 156 9.00 35.93 5.02
C GLU A 156 9.83 37.12 4.49
N VAL A 157 9.50 38.36 4.85
CA VAL A 157 10.26 39.55 4.41
C VAL A 157 11.73 39.47 4.85
N SER A 158 12.02 38.90 6.03
CA SER A 158 13.40 38.69 6.51
C SER A 158 14.15 37.58 5.77
N GLU A 159 13.48 36.48 5.36
CA GLU A 159 14.05 35.46 4.47
C GLU A 159 14.45 36.09 3.12
N GLN A 160 13.57 36.93 2.56
CA GLN A 160 13.80 37.64 1.30
C GLN A 160 15.01 38.60 1.40
N TRP A 161 15.14 39.34 2.50
CA TRP A 161 16.29 40.21 2.74
C TRP A 161 17.61 39.42 2.88
N HIS A 162 17.61 38.30 3.61
CA HIS A 162 18.79 37.43 3.72
C HIS A 162 19.19 36.78 2.40
N GLU A 163 18.23 36.45 1.53
CA GLU A 163 18.49 35.94 0.19
C GLU A 163 19.15 36.99 -0.70
N ARG A 164 18.68 38.26 -0.66
CA ARG A 164 19.34 39.39 -1.36
C ARG A 164 20.81 39.54 -0.97
N LEU A 165 21.11 39.54 0.32
CA LEU A 165 22.50 39.63 0.81
C LEU A 165 23.35 38.45 0.33
N ARG A 166 22.82 37.22 0.37
CA ARG A 166 23.54 36.02 -0.13
C ARG A 166 23.79 36.06 -1.65
N GLN A 167 23.02 36.85 -2.39
CA GLN A 167 23.18 37.06 -3.83
C GLN A 167 23.99 38.33 -4.17
N ASN A 168 24.48 39.07 -3.17
CA ASN A 168 25.25 40.32 -3.30
C ASN A 168 24.48 41.39 -4.11
N ILE A 169 23.20 41.57 -3.77
CA ILE A 169 22.27 42.51 -4.41
C ILE A 169 22.05 43.71 -3.48
N ASP A 170 22.67 44.85 -3.81
CA ASP A 170 22.65 46.08 -2.99
C ASP A 170 21.51 47.06 -3.33
N ASP A 171 20.72 46.82 -4.39
CA ASP A 171 19.69 47.77 -4.87
C ASP A 171 18.29 47.47 -4.30
N GLU A 172 17.85 48.31 -3.36
CA GLU A 172 16.51 48.31 -2.76
C GLU A 172 15.38 48.39 -3.80
N SER A 173 15.62 49.02 -4.96
CA SER A 173 14.59 49.29 -5.97
C SER A 173 14.32 48.13 -6.94
N MET A 174 15.20 47.13 -7.00
CA MET A 174 15.12 46.07 -8.01
C MET A 174 14.54 44.74 -7.48
N VAL A 175 14.78 44.36 -6.22
CA VAL A 175 14.63 42.96 -5.80
C VAL A 175 13.72 42.75 -4.59
N LEU A 176 12.42 42.56 -4.86
CA LEU A 176 11.64 41.56 -4.11
C LEU A 176 12.23 40.16 -4.41
N ALA A 177 12.00 39.14 -3.58
CA ALA A 177 12.56 37.78 -3.80
C ALA A 177 12.10 37.05 -5.09
N GLY A 178 11.35 37.78 -5.92
CA GLY A 178 11.41 37.72 -7.36
C GLY A 178 12.71 37.23 -8.00
N ASP A 179 13.86 37.93 -7.96
CA ASP A 179 14.76 38.00 -9.15
C ASP A 179 15.31 36.72 -9.81
N LEU A 180 15.44 35.57 -9.10
CA LEU A 180 15.58 34.25 -9.75
C LEU A 180 14.44 33.92 -10.74
N TYR A 181 13.39 34.74 -10.72
CA TYR A 181 12.08 34.63 -11.33
C TYR A 181 11.44 35.99 -11.69
N ASN A 182 12.09 37.17 -11.55
CA ASN A 182 11.46 38.46 -11.95
C ASN A 182 11.32 38.58 -13.49
N THR A 183 12.02 37.74 -14.24
CA THR A 183 11.80 37.56 -15.68
C THR A 183 10.63 36.62 -16.00
N LYS A 184 9.86 36.16 -15.00
CA LYS A 184 8.72 35.28 -15.24
C LYS A 184 7.51 36.01 -15.81
N ASN A 185 6.84 35.31 -16.69
CA ASN A 185 5.72 35.80 -17.48
C ASN A 185 4.45 35.77 -16.63
N ILE A 186 4.31 36.74 -15.71
CA ILE A 186 3.12 36.91 -14.86
C ILE A 186 1.91 37.19 -15.77
N LYS A 187 0.92 36.30 -15.72
CA LYS A 187 -0.31 36.38 -16.52
C LYS A 187 -1.47 36.99 -15.76
N TYR A 188 -1.46 36.88 -14.43
CA TYR A 188 -2.52 37.40 -13.57
C TYR A 188 -1.95 37.80 -12.20
N LYS A 189 -2.48 38.86 -11.60
CA LYS A 189 -2.16 39.30 -10.23
C LYS A 189 -3.45 39.38 -9.41
N PHE A 190 -3.45 38.77 -8.24
CA PHE A 190 -4.56 38.81 -7.30
C PHE A 190 -4.37 39.96 -6.30
N GLU A 191 -5.47 40.50 -5.76
CA GLU A 191 -5.44 41.62 -4.80
C GLU A 191 -4.68 41.30 -3.51
N ASN A 192 -4.62 40.02 -3.12
CA ASN A 192 -3.91 39.51 -1.96
C ASN A 192 -2.40 39.23 -2.21
N GLY A 193 -1.84 39.74 -3.31
CA GLY A 193 -0.41 39.62 -3.65
C GLY A 193 -0.01 38.30 -4.33
N PHE A 194 -0.94 37.34 -4.49
CA PHE A 194 -0.68 36.13 -5.26
C PHE A 194 -0.53 36.44 -6.75
N THR A 195 0.14 35.55 -7.49
CA THR A 195 0.30 35.68 -8.94
C THR A 195 0.06 34.34 -9.64
N MET A 196 -0.48 34.41 -10.87
CA MET A 196 -0.47 33.27 -11.80
C MET A 196 0.60 33.53 -12.87
N VAL A 197 1.47 32.55 -13.07
CA VAL A 197 2.74 32.73 -13.77
C VAL A 197 2.93 31.63 -14.81
N LEU A 198 3.13 31.99 -16.08
CA LEU A 198 3.50 31.03 -17.12
C LEU A 198 4.97 30.61 -16.94
N VAL A 199 5.21 29.30 -16.83
CA VAL A 199 6.51 28.71 -16.47
C VAL A 199 7.36 28.48 -17.71
N ASP A 200 8.60 29.00 -17.70
CA ASP A 200 9.50 29.06 -18.86
C ASP A 200 10.32 27.77 -19.05
N ALA A 201 10.17 27.11 -20.21
CA ALA A 201 10.91 25.89 -20.53
C ALA A 201 12.30 26.14 -21.15
N GLU A 202 12.60 27.36 -21.59
CA GLU A 202 13.80 27.69 -22.37
C GLU A 202 14.94 28.19 -21.49
N LYS A 203 14.64 29.10 -20.55
CA LYS A 203 15.65 29.64 -19.63
C LYS A 203 16.26 28.54 -18.77
N LYS A 204 17.57 28.36 -18.89
CA LYS A 204 18.35 27.43 -18.07
C LYS A 204 19.29 28.19 -17.16
N ARG A 205 19.51 27.65 -15.96
CA ARG A 205 20.57 28.06 -15.05
C ARG A 205 21.28 26.85 -14.45
N ASP A 206 22.44 27.12 -13.87
CA ASP A 206 23.12 26.18 -12.99
C ASP A 206 22.35 26.04 -11.65
N TYR A 207 22.61 24.98 -10.90
CA TYR A 207 21.99 24.75 -9.59
C TYR A 207 23.00 24.35 -8.52
N THR A 208 22.72 24.72 -7.29
CA THR A 208 23.58 24.40 -6.15
C THR A 208 23.43 22.94 -5.73
N PHE A 209 24.47 22.37 -5.12
CA PHE A 209 24.43 21.05 -4.49
C PHE A 209 23.20 20.86 -3.57
N LYS A 210 22.81 21.90 -2.81
CA LYS A 210 21.63 21.88 -1.91
C LYS A 210 20.31 21.80 -2.70
N GLU A 211 20.21 22.51 -3.82
CA GLU A 211 19.07 22.43 -4.73
C GLU A 211 19.01 21.05 -5.42
N GLY A 212 20.14 20.51 -5.86
CA GLY A 212 20.23 19.15 -6.43
C GLY A 212 19.74 18.09 -5.45
N VAL A 213 20.25 18.11 -4.22
CA VAL A 213 19.77 17.26 -3.11
C VAL A 213 18.27 17.46 -2.86
N LYS A 214 17.74 18.68 -2.96
CA LYS A 214 16.32 18.97 -2.72
C LYS A 214 15.42 18.41 -3.82
N TRP A 215 15.76 18.63 -5.09
CA TRP A 215 14.91 18.37 -6.25
C TRP A 215 15.13 17.01 -6.93
N GLY A 216 16.20 16.29 -6.59
CA GLY A 216 16.50 15.00 -7.20
C GLY A 216 17.45 15.09 -8.40
N PHE A 217 18.40 16.03 -8.39
CA PHE A 217 19.35 16.25 -9.48
C PHE A 217 20.82 16.20 -9.02
N TYR A 218 21.71 15.78 -9.89
CA TYR A 218 23.18 15.86 -9.72
C TYR A 218 23.88 16.14 -11.05
N HIS A 219 25.02 16.80 -11.05
CA HIS A 219 25.76 17.18 -12.25
C HIS A 219 26.56 16.00 -12.82
N ASN A 220 27.14 15.18 -11.95
CA ASN A 220 28.02 14.07 -12.28
C ASN A 220 28.08 13.02 -11.16
N SER A 221 28.67 11.85 -11.43
CA SER A 221 28.73 10.73 -10.48
C SER A 221 29.51 11.06 -9.20
N ALA A 222 30.54 11.91 -9.24
CA ALA A 222 31.30 12.28 -8.04
C ALA A 222 30.46 13.14 -7.08
N GLU A 223 29.60 14.01 -7.61
CA GLU A 223 28.63 14.74 -6.79
C GLU A 223 27.59 13.79 -6.17
N LEU A 224 27.11 12.79 -6.94
CA LEU A 224 26.19 11.78 -6.43
C LEU A 224 26.81 10.97 -5.28
N GLU A 225 28.07 10.52 -5.42
CA GLU A 225 28.84 9.86 -4.36
C GLU A 225 29.00 10.77 -3.11
N GLU A 226 29.20 12.09 -3.29
CA GLU A 226 29.20 13.05 -2.18
C GLU A 226 27.82 13.16 -1.51
N MET A 227 26.74 13.20 -2.29
CA MET A 227 25.37 13.25 -1.77
C MET A 227 25.02 12.00 -0.97
N GLU A 228 25.32 10.80 -1.47
CA GLU A 228 25.12 9.52 -0.77
C GLU A 228 25.89 9.48 0.56
N LYS A 229 27.16 9.90 0.55
CA LYS A 229 28.01 9.98 1.74
C LYS A 229 27.49 10.97 2.77
N LYS A 230 26.93 12.10 2.34
CA LYS A 230 26.45 13.20 3.20
C LYS A 230 25.04 12.98 3.74
N TYR A 231 24.20 12.24 3.00
CA TYR A 231 22.82 11.94 3.38
C TYR A 231 22.50 10.43 3.30
N PRO A 232 23.18 9.56 4.07
CA PRO A 232 23.10 8.09 3.93
C PRO A 232 21.73 7.46 4.27
N LYS A 233 20.72 8.26 4.61
CA LYS A 233 19.32 7.84 4.83
C LYS A 233 18.39 8.20 3.67
N LYS A 234 18.87 8.95 2.67
CA LYS A 234 18.06 9.38 1.53
C LYS A 234 18.24 8.37 0.38
N ASP A 235 17.13 8.03 -0.27
CA ASP A 235 17.16 7.25 -1.50
C ASP A 235 17.51 8.17 -2.68
N PHE A 236 18.59 7.83 -3.39
CA PHE A 236 19.10 8.54 -4.55
C PHE A 236 18.78 7.84 -5.88
N SER A 237 18.16 6.64 -5.85
CA SER A 237 17.89 5.83 -7.06
C SER A 237 16.96 6.51 -8.08
N SER A 238 16.18 7.51 -7.66
CA SER A 238 15.29 8.31 -8.50
C SER A 238 15.91 9.62 -9.02
N PHE A 239 17.16 9.93 -8.65
CA PHE A 239 17.79 11.18 -9.05
C PHE A 239 18.24 11.16 -10.52
N GLN A 240 18.17 12.31 -11.18
CA GLN A 240 18.53 12.48 -12.59
C GLN A 240 19.82 13.28 -12.76
N GLN A 241 20.72 12.81 -13.63
CA GLN A 241 21.89 13.60 -14.00
C GLN A 241 21.48 14.80 -14.86
N LYS A 242 21.77 16.03 -14.40
CA LYS A 242 21.50 17.28 -15.12
C LYS A 242 22.65 18.27 -14.97
N SER A 243 23.10 18.86 -16.06
CA SER A 243 24.13 19.93 -16.05
C SER A 243 23.54 21.34 -15.86
N SER A 244 22.23 21.48 -15.88
CA SER A 244 21.47 22.72 -15.68
C SER A 244 19.99 22.39 -15.51
N VAL A 245 19.23 23.31 -14.92
CA VAL A 245 17.78 23.23 -14.72
C VAL A 245 17.08 24.42 -15.38
N ASN A 246 15.82 24.25 -15.77
CA ASN A 246 14.93 25.33 -16.20
C ASN A 246 13.80 25.58 -15.19
N ASP A 247 12.92 26.55 -15.45
CA ASP A 247 11.84 26.84 -14.49
C ASP A 247 10.88 25.68 -14.27
N LEU A 248 10.64 24.81 -15.28
CA LEU A 248 9.82 23.61 -15.12
C LEU A 248 10.47 22.56 -14.19
N ASP A 249 11.78 22.40 -14.27
CA ASP A 249 12.54 21.52 -13.37
C ASP A 249 12.47 22.01 -11.93
N ILE A 250 12.61 23.33 -11.74
CA ILE A 250 12.50 23.96 -10.42
C ILE A 250 11.06 23.89 -9.89
N GLU A 251 10.06 24.17 -10.74
CA GLU A 251 8.63 24.03 -10.42
C GLU A 251 8.30 22.61 -9.96
N GLY A 252 8.72 21.61 -10.73
CA GLY A 252 8.54 20.19 -10.39
C GLY A 252 9.25 19.79 -9.10
N GLY A 253 10.45 20.32 -8.86
CA GLY A 253 11.24 20.08 -7.64
C GLY A 253 10.65 20.71 -6.39
N GLU A 254 10.15 21.96 -6.45
CA GLU A 254 9.48 22.63 -5.33
C GLU A 254 8.12 22.02 -5.00
N MET A 255 7.37 21.67 -6.04
CA MET A 255 6.04 21.07 -5.91
C MET A 255 6.08 19.57 -5.64
N GLY A 256 7.21 18.89 -5.87
CA GLY A 256 7.33 17.43 -5.68
C GLY A 256 6.48 16.63 -6.66
N HIS A 257 6.41 17.05 -7.93
CA HIS A 257 5.65 16.37 -8.98
C HIS A 257 6.25 16.56 -10.38
N CYS A 258 5.84 15.72 -11.34
CA CYS A 258 6.51 15.49 -12.62
C CYS A 258 6.47 16.63 -13.65
N VAL A 259 6.19 17.88 -13.26
CA VAL A 259 6.09 19.04 -14.17
C VAL A 259 7.39 19.31 -14.96
N GLY A 260 8.56 19.04 -14.38
CA GLY A 260 9.84 19.08 -15.10
C GLY A 260 9.93 18.11 -16.30
N GLY A 261 9.07 17.08 -16.35
CA GLY A 261 8.99 16.14 -17.47
C GLY A 261 8.40 16.74 -18.76
N TYR A 262 7.60 17.81 -18.67
CA TYR A 262 6.89 18.36 -19.83
C TYR A 262 7.74 19.31 -20.71
N CYS A 263 9.03 19.47 -20.42
CA CYS A 263 9.91 20.44 -21.08
C CYS A 263 9.90 20.41 -22.61
N SER A 264 9.73 19.26 -23.26
CA SER A 264 9.66 19.18 -24.73
C SER A 264 8.33 19.67 -25.28
N TRP A 265 7.21 19.45 -24.57
CA TRP A 265 5.85 19.80 -25.00
C TRP A 265 5.55 21.28 -24.76
N VAL A 266 6.19 21.87 -23.73
CA VAL A 266 6.14 23.32 -23.50
C VAL A 266 6.99 24.07 -24.53
N ARG A 267 8.16 23.52 -24.92
CA ARG A 267 9.00 24.12 -25.98
C ARG A 267 8.39 24.02 -27.39
N SER A 268 7.55 23.02 -27.67
CA SER A 268 6.81 22.95 -28.94
C SER A 268 5.59 23.88 -28.97
N GLY A 269 5.16 24.42 -27.83
CA GLY A 269 3.91 25.18 -27.71
C GLY A 269 2.65 24.30 -27.68
N ASP A 270 2.80 22.99 -27.45
CA ASP A 270 1.69 22.05 -27.31
C ASP A 270 1.02 22.14 -25.93
N LYS A 271 1.77 22.60 -24.92
CA LYS A 271 1.29 22.79 -23.55
C LYS A 271 1.84 24.07 -22.93
N ASP A 272 0.99 24.80 -22.24
CA ASP A 272 1.37 25.83 -21.28
C ASP A 272 1.28 25.27 -19.85
N ILE A 273 2.25 25.57 -19.00
CA ILE A 273 2.19 25.29 -17.55
C ILE A 273 2.10 26.61 -16.81
N TYR A 274 1.03 26.81 -16.06
CA TYR A 274 0.84 27.96 -15.19
C TYR A 274 1.08 27.56 -13.74
N SER A 275 1.76 28.40 -12.97
CA SER A 275 2.05 28.24 -11.55
C SER A 275 1.35 29.32 -10.75
N LEU A 276 0.51 28.92 -9.79
CA LEU A 276 -0.01 29.80 -8.75
C LEU A 276 1.06 29.97 -7.67
N ARG A 277 1.48 31.20 -7.44
CA ARG A 277 2.56 31.55 -6.51
C ARG A 277 2.09 32.53 -5.44
N GLY A 278 2.61 32.36 -4.24
CA GLY A 278 2.37 33.28 -3.11
C GLY A 278 3.10 34.61 -3.28
N PRO A 279 2.92 35.56 -2.33
CA PRO A 279 3.71 36.79 -2.26
C PRO A 279 5.22 36.54 -2.12
N ASP A 280 5.60 35.44 -1.46
CA ASP A 280 6.98 34.92 -1.39
C ASP A 280 7.49 34.29 -2.69
N ASN A 281 6.67 34.32 -3.75
CA ASN A 281 6.91 33.72 -5.05
C ASN A 281 7.15 32.19 -4.98
N LYS A 282 6.80 31.51 -3.88
CA LYS A 282 6.86 30.04 -3.78
C LYS A 282 5.63 29.43 -4.45
N PRO A 283 5.79 28.33 -5.22
CA PRO A 283 4.68 27.70 -5.91
C PRO A 283 3.76 26.95 -4.95
N HIS A 284 2.47 26.93 -5.30
CA HIS A 284 1.39 26.34 -4.48
C HIS A 284 0.48 25.40 -5.27
N ALA A 285 0.30 25.67 -6.56
CA ALA A 285 -0.40 24.80 -7.50
C ALA A 285 0.12 25.02 -8.93
N THR A 286 0.10 23.98 -9.76
CA THR A 286 0.32 24.09 -11.20
C THR A 286 -0.92 23.68 -11.97
N ILE A 287 -1.16 24.37 -13.09
CA ILE A 287 -2.25 24.12 -14.03
C ILE A 287 -1.62 23.77 -15.38
N GLU A 288 -1.94 22.61 -15.91
CA GLU A 288 -1.53 22.17 -17.25
C GLU A 288 -2.63 22.52 -18.24
N VAL A 289 -2.28 23.33 -19.24
CA VAL A 289 -3.16 23.76 -20.33
C VAL A 289 -2.60 23.19 -21.62
N GLU A 290 -3.44 22.51 -22.39
CA GLU A 290 -3.09 22.02 -23.71
C GLU A 290 -3.54 23.02 -24.77
N THR A 291 -2.59 23.45 -25.59
CA THR A 291 -2.65 24.64 -26.47
C THR A 291 -2.59 24.27 -27.96
N TYR A 292 -2.73 22.99 -28.30
CA TYR A 292 -2.57 22.45 -29.66
C TYR A 292 -3.21 23.33 -30.75
N GLY A 293 -2.40 23.59 -31.78
CA GLY A 293 -2.77 24.48 -32.89
C GLY A 293 -3.94 24.00 -33.76
N PRO A 294 -4.42 24.86 -34.67
CA PRO A 294 -5.69 24.70 -35.38
C PRO A 294 -5.80 23.51 -36.34
N GLU A 295 -4.76 22.68 -36.48
CA GLU A 295 -4.69 21.57 -37.43
C GLU A 295 -5.31 20.26 -36.91
N TYR A 296 -5.40 20.06 -35.58
CA TYR A 296 -5.89 18.81 -34.98
C TYR A 296 -7.11 18.93 -34.05
N HIS A 297 -7.37 20.11 -33.46
CA HIS A 297 -8.58 20.37 -32.66
C HIS A 297 -9.01 21.83 -32.79
N PRO A 298 -10.32 22.15 -32.70
CA PRO A 298 -10.83 23.50 -32.92
C PRO A 298 -10.53 24.46 -31.75
N SER A 299 -9.41 25.17 -31.86
CA SER A 299 -9.19 26.57 -31.43
C SER A 299 -9.31 26.99 -29.95
N THR A 300 -9.79 26.15 -29.03
CA THR A 300 -9.85 26.50 -27.59
C THR A 300 -8.81 25.73 -26.77
N PRO A 301 -7.99 26.42 -25.95
CA PRO A 301 -7.13 25.75 -24.98
C PRO A 301 -7.97 24.90 -24.02
N SER A 302 -7.45 23.74 -23.61
CA SER A 302 -8.15 22.86 -22.66
C SER A 302 -7.31 22.58 -21.42
N ILE A 303 -7.92 22.67 -20.24
CA ILE A 303 -7.25 22.34 -18.98
C ILE A 303 -7.16 20.82 -18.89
N LYS A 304 -5.97 20.29 -18.61
CA LYS A 304 -5.71 18.84 -18.47
C LYS A 304 -5.40 18.39 -17.06
N GLN A 305 -4.95 19.32 -16.21
CA GLN A 305 -4.49 18.98 -14.88
C GLN A 305 -4.45 20.20 -13.97
N ILE A 306 -4.82 20.04 -12.70
CA ILE A 306 -4.65 21.04 -11.65
C ILE A 306 -4.11 20.33 -10.40
N LYS A 307 -2.81 20.50 -10.11
CA LYS A 307 -2.15 19.85 -8.96
C LYS A 307 -1.65 20.85 -7.95
N GLY A 308 -1.85 20.53 -6.68
CA GLY A 308 -1.07 21.05 -5.56
C GLY A 308 0.19 20.21 -5.32
N LYS A 309 0.89 20.52 -4.22
CA LYS A 309 2.13 19.85 -3.81
C LYS A 309 1.96 18.33 -3.72
N GLY A 310 2.90 17.57 -4.28
CA GLY A 310 2.93 16.10 -4.23
C GLY A 310 1.91 15.39 -5.12
N ASN A 311 1.41 16.03 -6.18
CA ASN A 311 0.27 15.59 -7.00
C ASN A 311 -1.08 15.53 -6.24
N ALA A 312 -1.18 16.16 -5.06
CA ALA A 312 -2.44 16.32 -4.36
C ALA A 312 -3.35 17.35 -5.07
N ALA A 313 -4.61 17.45 -4.65
CA ALA A 313 -5.43 18.62 -4.98
C ALA A 313 -4.81 19.90 -4.35
N PRO A 314 -4.97 21.09 -4.97
CA PRO A 314 -4.66 22.36 -4.32
C PRO A 314 -5.39 22.50 -2.98
N LYS A 315 -4.79 23.20 -2.01
CA LYS A 315 -5.49 23.55 -0.75
C LYS A 315 -6.67 24.49 -1.05
N GLU A 316 -7.74 24.43 -0.27
CA GLU A 316 -8.97 25.21 -0.50
C GLU A 316 -8.73 26.72 -0.66
N LYS A 317 -7.85 27.32 0.16
CA LYS A 317 -7.49 28.74 0.03
C LYS A 317 -6.84 29.12 -1.32
N TYR A 318 -6.30 28.13 -2.05
CA TYR A 318 -5.77 28.28 -3.40
C TYR A 318 -6.79 27.89 -4.47
N ALA A 319 -7.69 26.94 -4.18
CA ALA A 319 -8.79 26.56 -5.06
C ALA A 319 -9.63 27.77 -5.48
N VAL A 320 -9.98 28.66 -4.55
CA VAL A 320 -10.73 29.90 -4.83
C VAL A 320 -9.99 30.79 -5.85
N LEU A 321 -8.67 30.95 -5.71
CA LEU A 321 -7.83 31.75 -6.62
C LEU A 321 -7.75 31.10 -8.01
N ILE A 322 -7.59 29.78 -8.07
CA ILE A 322 -7.54 29.01 -9.32
C ILE A 322 -8.90 29.10 -10.05
N ARG A 323 -10.01 28.90 -9.34
CA ARG A 323 -11.36 29.01 -9.91
C ARG A 323 -11.61 30.40 -10.50
N LYS A 324 -11.24 31.47 -9.79
CA LYS A 324 -11.32 32.84 -10.31
C LYS A 324 -10.44 33.06 -11.55
N TRP A 325 -9.20 32.58 -11.54
CA TRP A 325 -8.32 32.73 -12.70
C TRP A 325 -8.87 31.99 -13.93
N LEU A 326 -9.37 30.77 -13.75
CA LEU A 326 -10.00 30.00 -14.83
C LEU A 326 -11.25 30.71 -15.39
N SER A 327 -12.14 31.22 -14.54
CA SER A 327 -13.34 31.96 -14.99
C SER A 327 -13.02 33.27 -15.70
N ASP A 328 -11.92 33.92 -15.35
CA ASP A 328 -11.51 35.21 -15.93
C ASP A 328 -10.74 35.06 -17.25
N ASN A 329 -10.19 33.88 -17.56
CA ASN A 329 -9.22 33.68 -18.67
C ASN A 329 -9.57 32.55 -19.65
N PHE A 330 -10.53 31.68 -19.33
CA PHE A 330 -10.92 30.54 -20.17
C PHE A 330 -12.44 30.41 -20.28
N GLU A 331 -12.91 29.99 -21.44
CA GLU A 331 -14.30 29.56 -21.62
C GLU A 331 -14.61 28.36 -20.73
N LYS A 332 -15.85 28.28 -20.24
CA LYS A 332 -16.24 27.29 -19.22
C LYS A 332 -16.02 25.86 -19.71
N GLU A 333 -16.25 25.61 -20.99
CA GLU A 333 -16.08 24.33 -21.69
C GLU A 333 -14.63 23.81 -21.61
N ALA A 334 -13.63 24.68 -21.42
CA ALA A 334 -12.22 24.30 -21.33
C ALA A 334 -11.84 23.56 -20.04
N TYR A 335 -12.65 23.68 -18.98
CA TYR A 335 -12.33 23.15 -17.64
C TYR A 335 -13.51 22.55 -16.87
N ASN A 336 -14.76 22.85 -17.23
CA ASN A 336 -15.93 22.50 -16.42
C ASN A 336 -16.15 20.99 -16.23
N GLU A 337 -15.61 20.16 -17.13
CA GLU A 337 -15.65 18.69 -17.08
C GLU A 337 -14.31 18.05 -16.64
N GLU A 338 -13.26 18.85 -16.41
CA GLU A 338 -11.94 18.32 -16.07
C GLU A 338 -11.94 17.79 -14.62
N PRO A 339 -11.63 16.49 -14.36
CA PRO A 339 -11.68 15.91 -13.03
C PRO A 339 -10.91 16.66 -11.94
N ASP A 340 -9.79 17.30 -12.28
CA ASP A 340 -9.03 18.11 -11.32
C ASP A 340 -9.69 19.47 -11.02
N PHE A 341 -10.44 20.05 -11.97
CA PHE A 341 -11.28 21.23 -11.70
C PHE A 341 -12.46 20.87 -10.80
N LEU A 342 -13.09 19.72 -11.04
CA LEU A 342 -14.18 19.25 -10.17
C LEU A 342 -13.71 19.03 -8.73
N GLN A 343 -12.50 18.49 -8.52
CA GLN A 343 -11.90 18.31 -7.19
C GLN A 343 -11.61 19.61 -6.40
N ILE A 344 -11.66 20.79 -7.04
CA ILE A 344 -11.48 22.11 -6.38
C ILE A 344 -12.79 22.92 -6.27
N GLN A 345 -13.93 22.28 -6.53
CA GLN A 345 -15.25 22.80 -6.20
C GLN A 345 -15.68 22.33 -4.81
N SER A 346 -16.53 23.09 -4.14
CA SER A 346 -17.13 22.65 -2.87
C SER A 346 -18.11 21.49 -3.10
N ALA A 347 -18.35 20.72 -2.03
CA ALA A 347 -19.31 19.62 -2.06
C ALA A 347 -20.72 20.08 -2.50
N ASP A 348 -21.17 21.25 -2.06
CA ASP A 348 -22.49 21.80 -2.44
C ASP A 348 -22.57 22.17 -3.92
N GLU A 349 -21.54 22.80 -4.49
CA GLU A 349 -21.47 23.12 -5.92
C GLU A 349 -21.50 21.86 -6.79
N LEU A 350 -20.81 20.79 -6.36
CA LEU A 350 -20.83 19.51 -7.07
C LEU A 350 -22.17 18.78 -6.93
N ILE A 351 -22.81 18.83 -5.76
CA ILE A 351 -24.14 18.25 -5.55
C ILE A 351 -25.17 18.94 -6.45
N ASP A 352 -25.23 20.27 -6.43
CA ASP A 352 -26.13 21.05 -7.31
C ASP A 352 -25.90 20.72 -8.79
N ARG A 353 -24.63 20.67 -9.22
CA ARG A 353 -24.31 20.28 -10.61
C ARG A 353 -24.72 18.84 -10.94
N VAL A 354 -24.65 17.89 -10.00
CA VAL A 354 -25.14 16.52 -10.22
C VAL A 354 -26.67 16.49 -10.31
N GLU A 355 -27.37 17.22 -9.44
CA GLU A 355 -28.83 17.27 -9.43
C GLU A 355 -29.40 17.94 -10.70
N ASN A 356 -28.72 18.96 -11.21
CA ASN A 356 -29.06 19.66 -12.45
C ASN A 356 -28.52 18.98 -13.74
N ASN A 357 -27.91 17.79 -13.65
CA ASN A 357 -27.24 17.09 -14.77
C ASN A 357 -26.18 17.95 -15.52
N ALA A 358 -25.52 18.86 -14.80
CA ALA A 358 -24.50 19.78 -15.29
C ALA A 358 -23.05 19.23 -15.15
N ILE A 359 -22.89 17.90 -15.09
CA ILE A 359 -21.63 17.16 -15.17
C ILE A 359 -21.85 15.95 -16.08
N SER A 360 -20.92 15.67 -16.99
CA SER A 360 -20.95 14.45 -17.80
C SER A 360 -20.77 13.19 -16.95
N ARG A 361 -21.28 12.06 -17.45
CA ARG A 361 -21.12 10.74 -16.79
C ARG A 361 -19.67 10.43 -16.45
N ASN A 362 -18.75 10.67 -17.39
CA ASN A 362 -17.32 10.36 -17.22
C ASN A 362 -16.67 11.23 -16.14
N ALA A 363 -16.94 12.53 -16.15
CA ALA A 363 -16.35 13.46 -15.20
C ALA A 363 -16.89 13.22 -13.77
N LEU A 364 -18.20 12.96 -13.63
CA LEU A 364 -18.79 12.53 -12.35
C LEU A 364 -18.17 11.22 -11.85
N ALA A 365 -17.96 10.25 -12.74
CA ALA A 365 -17.35 8.98 -12.40
C ALA A 365 -15.89 9.13 -11.90
N GLU A 366 -15.17 10.15 -12.37
CA GLU A 366 -13.86 10.51 -11.81
C GLU A 366 -13.96 11.21 -10.45
N VAL A 367 -14.95 12.08 -10.22
CA VAL A 367 -15.23 12.69 -8.90
C VAL A 367 -15.50 11.59 -7.87
N ILE A 368 -16.38 10.64 -8.19
CA ILE A 368 -16.72 9.48 -7.33
C ILE A 368 -15.46 8.66 -6.97
N TYR A 369 -14.58 8.42 -7.96
CA TYR A 369 -13.36 7.64 -7.76
C TYR A 369 -12.28 8.37 -6.92
N LYS A 370 -12.21 9.70 -6.99
CA LYS A 370 -11.13 10.52 -6.39
C LYS A 370 -11.53 11.27 -5.12
N THR A 371 -12.81 11.53 -4.90
CA THR A 371 -13.27 12.39 -3.80
C THR A 371 -12.86 11.84 -2.43
N GLN A 372 -12.45 12.76 -1.56
CA GLN A 372 -12.16 12.51 -0.14
C GLN A 372 -13.16 13.23 0.77
N ASP A 373 -14.07 14.02 0.19
CA ASP A 373 -15.01 14.86 0.93
C ASP A 373 -16.13 13.98 1.53
N PRO A 374 -16.30 13.96 2.87
CA PRO A 374 -17.29 13.10 3.52
C PRO A 374 -18.73 13.41 3.11
N LYS A 375 -19.05 14.67 2.77
CA LYS A 375 -20.39 15.11 2.36
C LYS A 375 -20.72 14.65 0.95
N LEU A 376 -19.74 14.66 0.03
CA LEU A 376 -19.89 14.05 -1.29
C LEU A 376 -20.04 12.53 -1.19
N VAL A 377 -19.21 11.87 -0.38
CA VAL A 377 -19.29 10.42 -0.17
C VAL A 377 -20.65 10.03 0.40
N ASP A 378 -21.13 10.71 1.44
CA ASP A 378 -22.47 10.49 2.01
C ASP A 378 -23.60 10.78 1.02
N TYR A 379 -23.56 11.89 0.28
CA TYR A 379 -24.53 12.18 -0.78
C TYR A 379 -24.61 11.07 -1.83
N PHE A 380 -23.45 10.60 -2.31
CA PHE A 380 -23.35 9.52 -3.29
C PHE A 380 -23.88 8.19 -2.73
N LEU A 381 -23.58 7.86 -1.47
CA LEU A 381 -24.13 6.68 -0.80
C LEU A 381 -25.65 6.75 -0.62
N ARG A 382 -26.18 7.87 -0.12
CA ARG A 382 -27.62 8.09 0.05
C ARG A 382 -28.33 7.93 -1.28
N ARG A 383 -27.88 8.63 -2.33
CA ARG A 383 -28.45 8.53 -3.68
C ARG A 383 -28.43 7.10 -4.23
N ALA A 384 -27.35 6.35 -4.02
CA ALA A 384 -27.27 4.93 -4.43
C ALA A 384 -28.17 3.99 -3.60
N SER A 385 -28.52 4.36 -2.37
CA SER A 385 -29.43 3.61 -1.50
C SER A 385 -30.91 3.95 -1.71
N GLU A 386 -31.19 5.19 -2.15
CA GLU A 386 -32.53 5.76 -2.27
C GLU A 386 -33.11 5.63 -3.69
N ASP A 387 -32.30 5.71 -4.75
CA ASP A 387 -32.79 5.73 -6.13
C ASP A 387 -33.38 4.35 -6.55
N PRO A 388 -34.71 4.23 -6.72
CA PRO A 388 -35.33 2.97 -7.11
C PRO A 388 -35.01 2.62 -8.56
N ASN A 389 -34.66 3.60 -9.41
CA ASN A 389 -34.32 3.36 -10.82
C ASN A 389 -32.93 2.76 -10.96
N ILE A 390 -32.00 3.06 -10.04
CA ILE A 390 -30.74 2.31 -9.92
C ILE A 390 -31.05 0.82 -9.67
N GLN A 391 -32.03 0.49 -8.83
CA GLN A 391 -32.43 -0.90 -8.56
C GLN A 391 -33.33 -1.51 -9.67
N MET A 392 -34.14 -0.71 -10.36
CA MET A 392 -35.13 -1.17 -11.35
C MET A 392 -34.58 -1.27 -12.78
N ALA A 393 -33.66 -0.40 -13.21
CA ALA A 393 -33.05 -0.48 -14.54
C ALA A 393 -32.30 -1.81 -14.74
N TYR A 394 -31.59 -2.28 -13.71
CA TYR A 394 -31.00 -3.63 -13.68
C TYR A 394 -32.02 -4.75 -13.86
N ARG A 395 -33.23 -4.61 -13.32
CA ARG A 395 -34.31 -5.60 -13.45
C ARG A 395 -34.98 -5.55 -14.83
N ALA A 396 -34.93 -4.40 -15.51
CA ALA A 396 -35.47 -4.22 -16.85
C ALA A 396 -34.47 -4.58 -17.97
N GLY A 397 -33.16 -4.61 -17.68
CA GLY A 397 -32.10 -4.76 -18.69
C GLY A 397 -31.84 -3.48 -19.49
N GLU A 398 -32.32 -2.33 -19.00
CA GLU A 398 -32.07 -1.02 -19.57
C GLU A 398 -30.78 -0.43 -19.00
N GLU A 399 -29.99 0.29 -19.81
CA GLU A 399 -28.86 1.06 -19.28
C GLU A 399 -29.40 2.20 -18.38
N PRO A 400 -29.09 2.23 -17.07
CA PRO A 400 -29.59 3.30 -16.23
C PRO A 400 -28.96 4.65 -16.62
N PRO A 401 -29.62 5.79 -16.30
CA PRO A 401 -29.13 7.12 -16.65
C PRO A 401 -27.75 7.43 -16.06
N PHE A 402 -27.36 6.71 -15.01
CA PHE A 402 -25.97 6.46 -14.61
C PHE A 402 -25.71 4.96 -14.74
N GLY A 403 -24.55 4.56 -15.24
CA GLY A 403 -24.10 3.18 -15.12
C GLY A 403 -23.88 2.86 -13.64
N ALA A 404 -24.93 2.42 -12.92
CA ALA A 404 -24.88 2.17 -11.48
C ALA A 404 -23.81 1.13 -11.09
N GLU A 405 -23.43 0.30 -12.07
CA GLU A 405 -22.35 -0.67 -11.93
C GLU A 405 -21.00 0.04 -11.87
N ASP A 406 -20.74 0.95 -12.81
CA ASP A 406 -19.55 1.81 -12.79
C ASP A 406 -19.54 2.72 -11.55
N PHE A 407 -20.70 3.22 -11.11
CA PHE A 407 -20.83 4.00 -9.88
C PHE A 407 -20.38 3.21 -8.64
N LEU A 408 -21.01 2.06 -8.36
CA LEU A 408 -20.69 1.27 -7.16
C LEU A 408 -19.30 0.65 -7.27
N VAL A 409 -18.86 0.22 -8.46
CA VAL A 409 -17.48 -0.25 -8.68
C VAL A 409 -16.45 0.87 -8.49
N ARG A 410 -16.75 2.13 -8.84
CA ARG A 410 -15.85 3.28 -8.59
C ARG A 410 -15.84 3.70 -7.14
N MET A 411 -16.97 3.69 -6.43
CA MET A 411 -17.01 3.84 -4.96
C MET A 411 -16.19 2.74 -4.29
N LEU A 412 -16.34 1.47 -4.70
CA LEU A 412 -15.52 0.32 -4.26
C LEU A 412 -14.04 0.41 -4.64
N ARG A 413 -13.67 1.34 -5.54
CA ARG A 413 -12.28 1.62 -5.93
C ARG A 413 -11.77 2.95 -5.37
N ASN A 414 -12.62 3.74 -4.70
CA ASN A 414 -12.25 5.03 -4.14
C ASN A 414 -11.05 4.85 -3.18
N ARG A 415 -10.04 5.71 -3.34
CA ARG A 415 -8.76 5.58 -2.63
C ARG A 415 -8.82 5.91 -1.13
N HIS A 416 -9.93 6.48 -0.67
CA HIS A 416 -10.14 7.09 0.65
C HIS A 416 -11.32 6.45 1.42
N MET A 417 -11.81 5.30 0.95
CA MET A 417 -13.14 4.74 1.25
C MET A 417 -13.64 4.82 2.71
N THR A 418 -12.87 4.40 3.71
CA THR A 418 -13.32 4.09 5.10
C THR A 418 -14.17 2.80 5.22
N ILE A 419 -14.19 2.24 6.43
CA ILE A 419 -14.94 1.02 6.76
C ILE A 419 -16.45 1.27 6.72
N ASP A 420 -16.94 2.39 7.23
CA ASP A 420 -18.38 2.63 7.37
C ASP A 420 -19.06 2.83 6.00
N VAL A 421 -18.38 3.52 5.08
CA VAL A 421 -18.77 3.62 3.66
C VAL A 421 -18.81 2.25 2.98
N ALA A 422 -17.79 1.40 3.22
CA ALA A 422 -17.74 0.04 2.70
C ALA A 422 -18.90 -0.83 3.23
N LEU A 423 -19.31 -0.63 4.49
CA LEU A 423 -20.47 -1.29 5.09
C LEU A 423 -21.79 -0.80 4.48
N VAL A 424 -21.94 0.51 4.19
CA VAL A 424 -23.12 1.02 3.47
C VAL A 424 -23.21 0.44 2.07
N ILE A 425 -22.11 0.36 1.32
CA ILE A 425 -22.09 -0.27 -0.01
C ILE A 425 -22.46 -1.76 0.10
N LEU A 426 -21.92 -2.48 1.09
CA LEU A 426 -22.31 -3.85 1.37
C LEU A 426 -23.81 -3.98 1.71
N ALA A 427 -24.39 -3.03 2.46
CA ALA A 427 -25.83 -3.01 2.76
C ALA A 427 -26.70 -2.88 1.49
N ILE A 428 -26.24 -2.07 0.53
CA ILE A 428 -26.90 -1.87 -0.77
C ILE A 428 -26.75 -3.14 -1.63
N GLU A 429 -25.54 -3.70 -1.72
CA GLU A 429 -25.29 -4.90 -2.53
C GLU A 429 -25.96 -6.16 -1.99
N LEU A 430 -26.03 -6.36 -0.67
CA LEU A 430 -26.75 -7.50 -0.09
C LEU A 430 -28.27 -7.46 -0.37
N LYS A 431 -28.82 -6.27 -0.62
CA LYS A 431 -30.21 -6.08 -1.10
C LYS A 431 -30.32 -6.25 -2.62
N SER A 432 -29.26 -5.98 -3.38
CA SER A 432 -29.23 -6.08 -4.84
C SER A 432 -29.32 -7.54 -5.30
N ASP A 433 -29.87 -7.76 -6.49
CA ASP A 433 -29.95 -9.11 -7.10
C ASP A 433 -28.65 -9.50 -7.82
N LEU A 434 -27.63 -8.62 -7.81
CA LEU A 434 -26.35 -8.74 -8.50
C LEU A 434 -25.14 -8.78 -7.55
N ALA A 435 -25.41 -9.07 -6.27
CA ALA A 435 -24.47 -8.95 -5.15
C ALA A 435 -23.11 -9.65 -5.34
N GLY A 436 -23.06 -10.75 -6.08
CA GLY A 436 -21.97 -11.72 -6.06
C GLY A 436 -20.58 -11.15 -6.41
N ASP A 437 -20.39 -10.69 -7.64
CA ASP A 437 -19.05 -10.25 -8.09
C ASP A 437 -18.65 -8.87 -7.57
N ARG A 438 -19.62 -8.05 -7.14
CA ARG A 438 -19.37 -6.73 -6.54
C ARG A 438 -18.96 -6.84 -5.07
N ILE A 439 -19.56 -7.76 -4.30
CA ILE A 439 -19.05 -8.13 -2.97
C ILE A 439 -17.66 -8.79 -3.10
N GLY A 440 -17.44 -9.60 -4.14
CA GLY A 440 -16.09 -10.07 -4.50
C GLY A 440 -15.10 -8.94 -4.76
N THR A 441 -15.54 -7.89 -5.46
CA THR A 441 -14.72 -6.69 -5.73
C THR A 441 -14.41 -5.92 -4.44
N LEU A 442 -15.39 -5.79 -3.53
CA LEU A 442 -15.19 -5.21 -2.19
C LEU A 442 -14.09 -5.96 -1.42
N PHE A 443 -14.18 -7.28 -1.32
CA PHE A 443 -13.18 -8.10 -0.59
C PHE A 443 -11.80 -8.17 -1.26
N ASN A 444 -11.73 -8.13 -2.60
CA ASN A 444 -10.46 -8.26 -3.33
C ASN A 444 -9.75 -6.92 -3.64
N ASN A 445 -10.47 -5.80 -3.61
CA ASN A 445 -9.88 -4.50 -3.95
C ASN A 445 -8.83 -4.05 -2.92
N ARG A 446 -7.81 -3.34 -3.42
CA ARG A 446 -6.69 -2.82 -2.61
C ARG A 446 -7.08 -1.91 -1.41
N PRO A 447 -8.22 -1.18 -1.36
CA PRO A 447 -8.61 -0.42 -0.18
C PRO A 447 -8.90 -1.31 1.04
N VAL A 448 -9.45 -2.52 0.88
CA VAL A 448 -9.61 -3.44 2.04
C VAL A 448 -8.26 -3.96 2.55
N LYS A 449 -7.17 -3.84 1.76
CA LYS A 449 -5.79 -4.01 2.25
C LYS A 449 -5.20 -2.76 2.94
N LYS A 450 -5.87 -1.60 2.91
CA LYS A 450 -5.53 -0.43 3.73
C LYS A 450 -6.17 -0.49 5.13
N TYR A 451 -7.33 -1.14 5.23
CA TYR A 451 -8.07 -1.28 6.48
C TYR A 451 -7.70 -2.59 7.18
N ASP A 452 -7.98 -2.70 8.47
CA ASP A 452 -7.93 -3.98 9.13
C ASP A 452 -9.07 -4.86 8.58
N ALA A 453 -8.70 -5.91 7.84
CA ALA A 453 -9.65 -6.85 7.27
C ALA A 453 -10.44 -7.59 8.35
N GLN A 454 -9.88 -7.79 9.55
CA GLN A 454 -10.58 -8.37 10.69
C GLN A 454 -11.61 -7.39 11.26
N GLU A 455 -11.28 -6.09 11.36
CA GLU A 455 -12.23 -5.06 11.78
C GLU A 455 -13.41 -4.96 10.78
N PHE A 456 -13.11 -4.82 9.49
CA PHE A 456 -14.14 -4.78 8.44
C PHE A 456 -15.02 -6.04 8.48
N MET A 457 -14.42 -7.23 8.56
CA MET A 457 -15.18 -8.48 8.65
C MET A 457 -16.06 -8.56 9.89
N SER A 458 -15.59 -8.11 11.06
CA SER A 458 -16.39 -8.18 12.30
C SER A 458 -17.65 -7.29 12.24
N LYS A 459 -17.56 -6.11 11.61
CA LYS A 459 -18.70 -5.22 11.38
C LYS A 459 -19.61 -5.66 10.22
N ALA A 460 -19.03 -6.23 9.16
CA ALA A 460 -19.75 -6.72 7.99
C ALA A 460 -20.54 -8.01 8.25
N TRP A 461 -20.02 -8.87 9.14
CA TRP A 461 -20.53 -10.22 9.31
C TRP A 461 -22.01 -10.31 9.72
N PRO A 462 -22.55 -9.53 10.68
CA PRO A 462 -23.98 -9.61 11.03
C PRO A 462 -24.92 -9.34 9.84
N MET A 463 -24.52 -8.43 8.94
CA MET A 463 -25.30 -8.09 7.74
C MET A 463 -25.26 -9.22 6.71
N ILE A 464 -24.06 -9.78 6.51
CA ILE A 464 -23.82 -10.94 5.64
C ILE A 464 -24.59 -12.15 6.16
N GLU A 465 -24.52 -12.44 7.45
CA GLU A 465 -25.17 -13.57 8.10
C GLU A 465 -26.71 -13.46 8.03
N GLN A 466 -27.25 -12.25 8.19
CA GLN A 466 -28.69 -11.99 8.02
C GLN A 466 -29.14 -12.18 6.56
N ALA A 467 -28.42 -11.62 5.59
CA ALA A 467 -28.72 -11.80 4.17
C ALA A 467 -28.58 -13.28 3.74
N ALA A 468 -27.57 -13.97 4.28
CA ALA A 468 -27.31 -15.38 4.05
C ALA A 468 -28.42 -16.32 4.58
N LYS A 469 -29.26 -15.85 5.49
CA LYS A 469 -30.46 -16.57 5.98
C LYS A 469 -31.69 -16.33 5.10
N GLN A 470 -31.65 -15.37 4.17
CA GLN A 470 -32.80 -14.94 3.36
C GLN A 470 -32.75 -15.43 1.91
N ASP A 471 -31.56 -15.48 1.28
CA ASP A 471 -31.41 -15.86 -0.13
C ASP A 471 -30.19 -16.77 -0.34
N THR A 472 -30.45 -18.07 -0.53
CA THR A 472 -29.46 -19.13 -0.75
C THR A 472 -28.47 -18.89 -1.90
N MET A 473 -28.87 -18.21 -2.98
CA MET A 473 -27.91 -17.88 -4.06
C MET A 473 -26.96 -16.78 -3.61
N LYS A 474 -27.50 -15.70 -3.02
CA LYS A 474 -26.68 -14.60 -2.47
C LYS A 474 -25.76 -15.10 -1.35
N THR A 475 -26.27 -15.97 -0.46
CA THR A 475 -25.49 -16.70 0.56
C THR A 475 -24.22 -17.28 -0.03
N LEU A 476 -24.36 -18.12 -1.05
CA LEU A 476 -23.25 -18.87 -1.62
C LEU A 476 -22.17 -17.94 -2.20
N TYR A 477 -22.56 -16.94 -2.98
CA TYR A 477 -21.60 -16.00 -3.55
C TYR A 477 -20.84 -15.19 -2.47
N VAL A 478 -21.53 -14.72 -1.43
CA VAL A 478 -20.90 -13.94 -0.35
C VAL A 478 -19.96 -14.82 0.48
N LEU A 479 -20.41 -16.02 0.88
CA LEU A 479 -19.62 -16.91 1.73
C LEU A 479 -18.32 -17.36 1.03
N LYS A 480 -18.30 -17.55 -0.29
CA LYS A 480 -17.05 -17.79 -1.04
C LYS A 480 -16.00 -16.72 -0.72
N TYR A 481 -16.37 -15.44 -0.82
CA TYR A 481 -15.41 -14.36 -0.64
C TYR A 481 -15.00 -14.18 0.82
N VAL A 482 -15.94 -14.35 1.76
CA VAL A 482 -15.64 -14.30 3.21
C VAL A 482 -14.63 -15.37 3.62
N VAL A 483 -14.74 -16.61 3.11
CA VAL A 483 -13.78 -17.66 3.51
C VAL A 483 -12.41 -17.48 2.85
N THR A 484 -12.35 -16.90 1.65
CA THR A 484 -11.07 -16.53 1.00
C THR A 484 -10.44 -15.24 1.54
N SER A 485 -11.14 -14.47 2.37
CA SER A 485 -10.63 -13.23 2.95
C SER A 485 -9.89 -13.47 4.27
N ALA A 486 -9.24 -12.43 4.81
CA ALA A 486 -8.56 -12.47 6.11
C ALA A 486 -9.55 -12.39 7.30
N ALA A 487 -10.66 -13.11 7.23
CA ALA A 487 -11.62 -13.25 8.33
C ALA A 487 -10.99 -14.00 9.52
N SER A 488 -11.48 -13.72 10.73
CA SER A 488 -11.11 -14.49 11.93
C SER A 488 -11.58 -15.94 11.81
N ASP A 489 -10.92 -16.85 12.52
CA ASP A 489 -11.31 -18.26 12.49
C ASP A 489 -12.71 -18.50 13.09
N GLU A 490 -13.16 -17.63 14.01
CA GLU A 490 -14.55 -17.60 14.47
C GLU A 490 -15.54 -17.35 13.32
N ILE A 491 -15.30 -16.32 12.49
CA ILE A 491 -16.17 -16.04 11.34
C ILE A 491 -16.10 -17.18 10.32
N LYS A 492 -14.91 -17.73 10.03
CA LYS A 492 -14.78 -18.90 9.13
C LYS A 492 -15.58 -20.11 9.65
N ASN A 493 -15.57 -20.35 10.96
CA ASN A 493 -16.36 -21.41 11.58
C ASN A 493 -17.87 -21.16 11.42
N GLN A 494 -18.34 -19.93 11.63
CA GLN A 494 -19.74 -19.58 11.39
C GLN A 494 -20.13 -19.72 9.91
N VAL A 495 -19.24 -19.38 8.96
CA VAL A 495 -19.47 -19.65 7.53
C VAL A 495 -19.60 -21.16 7.25
N ILE A 496 -18.72 -22.00 7.82
CA ILE A 496 -18.80 -23.47 7.69
C ILE A 496 -20.16 -23.96 8.20
N ASP A 497 -20.62 -23.48 9.35
CA ASP A 497 -21.91 -23.90 9.91
C ASP A 497 -23.12 -23.51 9.06
N ILE A 498 -23.05 -22.38 8.33
CA ILE A 498 -24.06 -21.98 7.34
C ILE A 498 -23.98 -22.84 6.08
N ILE A 499 -22.79 -23.03 5.51
CA ILE A 499 -22.58 -23.86 4.30
C ILE A 499 -23.07 -25.29 4.53
N PHE A 500 -22.72 -25.87 5.68
CA PHE A 500 -23.13 -27.21 6.09
C PHE A 500 -24.42 -27.24 6.92
N SER A 501 -25.27 -26.21 6.81
CA SER A 501 -26.62 -26.24 7.37
C SER A 501 -27.54 -27.13 6.51
N GLU A 502 -28.44 -27.87 7.16
CA GLU A 502 -29.35 -28.76 6.43
C GLU A 502 -30.24 -28.00 5.44
N GLY A 503 -30.67 -26.79 5.81
CA GLY A 503 -31.49 -25.93 4.97
C GLY A 503 -30.80 -25.50 3.67
N LEU A 504 -29.50 -25.16 3.72
CA LEU A 504 -28.76 -24.77 2.53
C LEU A 504 -28.48 -25.98 1.62
N ILE A 505 -28.10 -27.12 2.21
CA ILE A 505 -27.87 -28.38 1.48
C ILE A 505 -29.14 -28.86 0.77
N GLU A 506 -30.28 -28.87 1.46
CA GLU A 506 -31.54 -29.27 0.83
C GLU A 506 -31.97 -28.31 -0.28
N GLN A 507 -31.74 -27.01 -0.14
CA GLN A 507 -32.03 -26.05 -1.21
C GLN A 507 -31.08 -26.22 -2.40
N ALA A 508 -29.78 -26.45 -2.17
CA ALA A 508 -28.82 -26.72 -3.23
C ALA A 508 -29.12 -28.01 -4.00
N ALA A 509 -29.56 -29.06 -3.30
CA ALA A 509 -29.96 -30.35 -3.88
C ALA A 509 -31.31 -30.32 -4.61
N LYS A 510 -32.25 -29.46 -4.18
CA LYS A 510 -33.55 -29.20 -4.86
C LYS A 510 -33.42 -28.15 -5.98
N GLY A 511 -32.29 -27.47 -6.06
CA GLY A 511 -32.01 -26.38 -6.99
C GLY A 511 -31.80 -26.79 -8.44
N ASN A 512 -31.60 -25.79 -9.30
CA ASN A 512 -31.13 -26.02 -10.66
C ASN A 512 -29.63 -26.40 -10.67
N SER A 513 -29.13 -26.84 -11.82
CA SER A 513 -27.73 -27.25 -12.00
C SER A 513 -26.72 -26.14 -11.67
N GLN A 514 -27.07 -24.87 -11.86
CA GLN A 514 -26.22 -23.73 -11.55
C GLN A 514 -26.07 -23.53 -10.04
N LEU A 515 -27.16 -23.54 -9.28
CA LEU A 515 -27.14 -23.46 -7.81
C LEU A 515 -26.34 -24.63 -7.21
N SER A 516 -26.53 -25.86 -7.72
CA SER A 516 -25.68 -27.00 -7.35
C SER A 516 -24.20 -26.78 -7.68
N ALA A 517 -23.86 -26.22 -8.84
CA ALA A 517 -22.48 -25.94 -9.24
C ALA A 517 -21.81 -24.86 -8.38
N ASP A 518 -22.53 -23.77 -8.09
CA ASP A 518 -22.05 -22.70 -7.22
C ASP A 518 -21.93 -23.17 -5.77
N TYR A 519 -22.88 -23.96 -5.26
CA TYR A 519 -22.75 -24.62 -3.95
C TYR A 519 -21.46 -25.45 -3.85
N ASN A 520 -21.17 -26.29 -4.85
CA ASN A 520 -19.94 -27.08 -4.89
C ASN A 520 -18.69 -26.20 -4.87
N LYS A 521 -18.68 -25.14 -5.69
CA LYS A 521 -17.56 -24.20 -5.81
C LYS A 521 -17.27 -23.47 -4.49
N VAL A 522 -18.32 -22.98 -3.82
CA VAL A 522 -18.24 -22.29 -2.54
C VAL A 522 -17.80 -23.23 -1.42
N THR A 523 -18.37 -24.44 -1.39
CA THR A 523 -17.98 -25.49 -0.44
C THR A 523 -16.49 -25.84 -0.58
N ASN A 524 -15.97 -25.90 -1.80
CA ASN A 524 -14.55 -26.16 -2.05
C ASN A 524 -13.65 -25.04 -1.53
N TYR A 525 -13.95 -23.78 -1.83
CA TYR A 525 -13.20 -22.64 -1.28
C TYR A 525 -13.26 -22.62 0.25
N ALA A 526 -14.44 -22.89 0.82
CA ALA A 526 -14.64 -22.90 2.25
C ALA A 526 -13.73 -23.94 2.92
N LEU A 527 -13.81 -25.17 2.42
CA LEU A 527 -13.01 -26.30 2.85
C LEU A 527 -11.50 -26.10 2.63
N GLU A 528 -11.08 -25.46 1.54
CA GLU A 528 -9.67 -25.15 1.27
C GLU A 528 -9.07 -24.19 2.30
N ALA A 529 -9.77 -23.11 2.64
CA ALA A 529 -9.23 -22.13 3.60
C ALA A 529 -9.16 -22.62 5.05
N VAL A 530 -9.87 -23.71 5.39
CA VAL A 530 -9.87 -24.31 6.73
C VAL A 530 -9.23 -25.71 6.79
N GLN A 531 -8.52 -26.15 5.74
CA GLN A 531 -7.83 -27.46 5.71
C GLN A 531 -6.92 -27.72 6.93
N THR A 532 -6.38 -26.66 7.55
CA THR A 532 -5.51 -26.71 8.72
C THR A 532 -6.23 -26.54 10.07
N SER A 533 -7.51 -26.14 10.08
CA SER A 533 -8.23 -25.69 11.29
C SER A 533 -9.62 -26.32 11.50
N ILE A 534 -10.11 -27.20 10.60
CA ILE A 534 -11.35 -27.97 10.81
C ILE A 534 -11.30 -28.77 12.12
N SER A 535 -12.28 -28.54 12.99
CA SER A 535 -12.47 -29.32 14.21
C SER A 535 -13.00 -30.72 13.92
N ARG A 536 -12.78 -31.67 14.84
CA ARG A 536 -13.28 -33.05 14.70
C ARG A 536 -14.81 -33.11 14.56
N GLU A 537 -15.52 -32.22 15.25
CA GLU A 537 -16.99 -32.15 15.22
C GLU A 537 -17.50 -31.61 13.88
N GLN A 538 -16.85 -30.56 13.35
CA GLN A 538 -17.13 -30.07 11.99
C GLN A 538 -16.83 -31.15 10.96
N LEU A 539 -15.72 -31.87 11.08
CA LEU A 539 -15.37 -33.00 10.21
C LEU A 539 -16.47 -34.08 10.24
N GLN A 540 -16.99 -34.43 11.43
CA GLN A 540 -18.08 -35.38 11.60
C GLN A 540 -19.40 -34.89 10.97
N LYS A 541 -19.73 -33.61 11.14
CA LYS A 541 -20.89 -32.96 10.51
C LYS A 541 -20.78 -33.00 8.96
N ILE A 542 -19.68 -32.53 8.40
CA ILE A 542 -19.38 -32.57 6.95
C ILE A 542 -19.48 -34.00 6.40
N PHE A 543 -18.88 -34.95 7.12
CA PHE A 543 -18.79 -36.35 6.72
C PHE A 543 -20.14 -37.09 6.79
N SER A 544 -20.96 -36.84 7.81
CA SER A 544 -22.32 -37.40 7.92
C SER A 544 -23.25 -36.87 6.82
N LEU A 545 -23.13 -35.58 6.48
CA LEU A 545 -23.87 -34.95 5.38
C LEU A 545 -23.47 -35.56 4.02
N TYR A 546 -22.17 -35.69 3.74
CA TYR A 546 -21.64 -36.41 2.57
C TYR A 546 -22.18 -37.84 2.47
N SER A 547 -22.17 -38.58 3.58
CA SER A 547 -22.63 -39.96 3.63
C SER A 547 -24.12 -40.07 3.33
N ARG A 548 -24.93 -39.16 3.89
CA ARG A 548 -26.36 -39.06 3.62
C ARG A 548 -26.65 -38.77 2.15
N ASP A 549 -25.96 -37.80 1.54
CA ASP A 549 -26.17 -37.45 0.14
C ASP A 549 -25.79 -38.58 -0.81
N ARG A 550 -24.67 -39.26 -0.51
CA ARG A 550 -24.22 -40.46 -1.23
C ARG A 550 -25.26 -41.60 -1.18
N THR A 551 -25.96 -41.78 -0.06
CA THR A 551 -27.06 -42.77 0.04
C THR A 551 -28.33 -42.37 -0.68
N ARG A 552 -28.57 -41.08 -0.94
CA ARG A 552 -29.73 -40.58 -1.70
C ARG A 552 -29.57 -40.70 -3.23
N GLY A 553 -28.38 -41.08 -3.71
CA GLY A 553 -28.12 -41.29 -5.14
C GLY A 553 -28.07 -40.00 -5.98
N HIS A 554 -27.99 -38.84 -5.34
CA HIS A 554 -27.83 -37.56 -6.03
C HIS A 554 -26.47 -37.53 -6.75
N LYS A 555 -26.48 -37.48 -8.09
CA LYS A 555 -25.27 -37.39 -8.93
C LYS A 555 -24.64 -35.99 -8.93
N ALA A 556 -24.65 -35.30 -7.80
CA ALA A 556 -24.02 -33.99 -7.68
C ALA A 556 -22.49 -34.12 -7.72
N GLY A 557 -21.80 -33.20 -8.40
CA GLY A 557 -20.33 -33.17 -8.47
C GLY A 557 -19.61 -32.93 -7.13
N LEU A 558 -20.40 -32.68 -6.07
CA LEU A 558 -20.06 -32.44 -4.68
C LEU A 558 -19.07 -33.46 -4.09
N HIS A 559 -19.17 -34.73 -4.50
CA HIS A 559 -18.38 -35.81 -3.89
C HIS A 559 -16.87 -35.65 -4.08
N LYS A 560 -16.37 -35.44 -5.30
CA LYS A 560 -14.93 -35.58 -5.61
C LYS A 560 -14.02 -34.58 -4.90
N SER A 561 -14.50 -33.35 -4.73
CA SER A 561 -13.74 -32.29 -4.08
C SER A 561 -13.84 -32.40 -2.56
N LEU A 562 -15.03 -32.73 -2.03
CA LEU A 562 -15.22 -32.94 -0.60
C LEU A 562 -14.45 -34.17 -0.10
N GLU A 563 -14.43 -35.25 -0.88
CA GLU A 563 -13.56 -36.42 -0.69
C GLU A 563 -12.08 -36.02 -0.65
N GLY A 564 -11.63 -35.17 -1.58
CA GLY A 564 -10.26 -34.67 -1.66
C GLY A 564 -9.83 -33.79 -0.48
N VAL A 565 -10.75 -33.03 0.12
CA VAL A 565 -10.49 -32.24 1.34
C VAL A 565 -10.51 -33.13 2.57
N LEU A 566 -11.56 -33.95 2.74
CA LEU A 566 -11.67 -34.88 3.87
C LEU A 566 -10.43 -35.77 3.94
N ALA A 567 -9.98 -36.27 2.78
CA ALA A 567 -8.75 -37.03 2.66
C ALA A 567 -7.47 -36.29 3.11
N LYS A 568 -7.45 -34.95 3.12
CA LYS A 568 -6.31 -34.13 3.59
C LYS A 568 -6.42 -33.68 5.05
N ALA A 569 -7.58 -33.80 5.68
CA ALA A 569 -7.83 -33.23 7.00
C ALA A 569 -6.97 -33.89 8.11
N HIS A 570 -6.46 -33.08 9.04
CA HIS A 570 -5.63 -33.52 10.17
C HIS A 570 -6.42 -34.02 11.40
N ALA A 571 -7.64 -34.55 11.21
CA ALA A 571 -8.49 -35.01 12.33
C ALA A 571 -9.39 -36.22 11.98
N LEU A 572 -8.99 -37.04 11.00
CA LEU A 572 -9.78 -38.19 10.54
C LEU A 572 -9.92 -39.28 11.63
N THR A 573 -11.12 -39.83 11.79
CA THR A 573 -11.35 -41.05 12.59
C THR A 573 -11.17 -42.31 11.75
N ASP A 574 -10.87 -43.45 12.39
CA ASP A 574 -10.79 -44.76 11.71
C ASP A 574 -12.03 -45.06 10.84
N GLU A 575 -13.24 -44.76 11.34
CA GLU A 575 -14.51 -44.93 10.62
C GLU A 575 -14.61 -44.05 9.35
N MET A 576 -14.21 -42.79 9.45
CA MET A 576 -14.17 -41.87 8.29
C MET A 576 -13.20 -42.38 7.22
N VAL A 577 -12.02 -42.85 7.64
CA VAL A 577 -11.04 -43.47 6.74
C VAL A 577 -11.67 -44.68 6.05
N GLU A 578 -12.25 -45.63 6.79
CA GLU A 578 -12.86 -46.83 6.21
C GLU A 578 -13.98 -46.56 5.18
N ILE A 579 -14.72 -45.46 5.33
CA ILE A 579 -15.78 -45.08 4.39
C ILE A 579 -15.24 -44.30 3.20
N LEU A 580 -14.30 -43.37 3.39
CA LEU A 580 -13.61 -42.68 2.29
C LEU A 580 -12.82 -43.66 1.41
N LEU A 581 -12.34 -44.78 1.97
CA LEU A 581 -11.70 -45.86 1.20
C LEU A 581 -12.65 -46.64 0.29
N LYS A 582 -13.95 -46.61 0.57
CA LYS A 582 -14.99 -47.09 -0.35
C LYS A 582 -15.33 -46.04 -1.42
N GLY A 583 -14.67 -44.88 -1.43
CA GLY A 583 -14.80 -43.82 -2.42
C GLY A 583 -14.11 -44.13 -3.76
N ASP A 584 -14.04 -43.12 -4.62
CA ASP A 584 -13.42 -43.27 -5.94
C ASP A 584 -11.88 -43.43 -5.86
N TYR A 585 -11.24 -43.59 -7.01
CA TYR A 585 -9.78 -43.71 -7.06
C TYR A 585 -9.06 -42.43 -6.60
N HIS A 586 -9.61 -41.24 -6.91
CA HIS A 586 -9.01 -39.96 -6.54
C HIS A 586 -8.98 -39.82 -5.01
N THR A 587 -10.10 -40.11 -4.35
CA THR A 587 -10.26 -40.15 -2.89
C THR A 587 -9.19 -41.00 -2.22
N ARG A 588 -9.04 -42.25 -2.66
CA ARG A 588 -8.04 -43.20 -2.15
C ARG A 588 -6.61 -42.67 -2.35
N SER A 589 -6.32 -42.03 -3.49
CA SER A 589 -5.00 -41.45 -3.74
C SER A 589 -4.65 -40.25 -2.84
N GLN A 590 -5.66 -39.44 -2.45
CA GLN A 590 -5.46 -38.31 -1.52
C GLN A 590 -5.30 -38.79 -0.07
N LEU A 591 -6.01 -39.86 0.34
CA LEU A 591 -5.85 -40.45 1.69
C LEU A 591 -4.44 -41.00 1.93
N LEU A 592 -3.81 -41.56 0.90
CA LEU A 592 -2.47 -42.14 0.99
C LEU A 592 -1.36 -41.11 1.27
N VAL A 593 -1.62 -39.81 1.05
CA VAL A 593 -0.69 -38.72 1.38
C VAL A 593 -1.02 -38.01 2.70
N ASN A 594 -2.07 -38.44 3.42
CA ASN A 594 -2.42 -37.88 4.72
C ASN A 594 -1.52 -38.44 5.85
N PRO A 595 -0.83 -37.60 6.65
CA PRO A 595 0.05 -38.06 7.72
C PRO A 595 -0.62 -38.90 8.83
N GLN A 596 -1.93 -38.73 9.05
CA GLN A 596 -2.67 -39.44 10.11
C GLN A 596 -3.25 -40.79 9.67
N VAL A 597 -3.27 -41.08 8.37
CA VAL A 597 -3.70 -42.37 7.85
C VAL A 597 -2.62 -43.41 8.15
N LYS A 598 -2.68 -43.93 9.39
CA LYS A 598 -1.70 -44.84 10.02
C LYS A 598 -1.38 -46.02 9.13
N GLU A 599 -0.23 -46.64 9.41
CA GLU A 599 0.27 -47.86 8.75
C GLU A 599 -0.79 -48.96 8.61
N LYS A 600 -1.66 -49.15 9.63
CA LYS A 600 -2.86 -50.00 9.64
C LYS A 600 -3.70 -49.86 8.35
N PHE A 601 -3.95 -48.63 7.93
CA PHE A 601 -4.68 -48.34 6.71
C PHE A 601 -3.74 -48.32 5.50
N LYS A 602 -2.55 -47.71 5.59
CA LYS A 602 -1.65 -47.56 4.43
C LYS A 602 -1.43 -48.85 3.62
N TYR A 603 -1.30 -50.02 4.26
CA TYR A 603 -1.26 -51.31 3.55
C TYR A 603 -2.63 -51.81 3.06
N GLY A 604 -3.69 -51.73 3.88
CA GLY A 604 -5.05 -52.13 3.49
C GLY A 604 -5.60 -51.29 2.33
N ILE A 605 -5.22 -50.02 2.24
CA ILE A 605 -5.56 -49.12 1.13
C ILE A 605 -4.89 -49.57 -0.15
N LEU A 606 -3.60 -49.90 -0.12
CA LEU A 606 -2.86 -50.40 -1.29
C LEU A 606 -3.44 -51.73 -1.78
N GLN A 607 -3.92 -52.60 -0.89
CA GLN A 607 -4.66 -53.82 -1.27
C GLN A 607 -6.05 -53.51 -1.87
N GLN A 608 -6.85 -52.63 -1.25
CA GLN A 608 -8.21 -52.30 -1.72
C GLN A 608 -8.24 -51.33 -2.92
N ALA A 609 -7.15 -50.62 -3.20
CA ALA A 609 -6.99 -49.77 -4.38
C ALA A 609 -6.64 -50.57 -5.64
N ALA A 610 -6.27 -51.85 -5.53
CA ALA A 610 -5.94 -52.73 -6.64
C ALA A 610 -7.19 -53.49 -7.13
N PRO A 611 -7.78 -53.14 -8.29
CA PRO A 611 -8.76 -54.00 -8.93
C PRO A 611 -8.01 -55.19 -9.52
N SER A 612 -8.54 -56.39 -9.34
CA SER A 612 -8.11 -57.58 -10.09
C SER A 612 -8.55 -57.46 -11.56
N GLY A 613 -7.82 -56.67 -12.35
CA GLY A 613 -8.16 -56.39 -13.76
C GLY A 613 -7.15 -55.48 -14.48
N THR A 614 -6.92 -55.76 -15.76
CA THR A 614 -5.82 -55.24 -16.58
C THR A 614 -5.89 -53.76 -16.98
N GLU A 615 -7.03 -53.09 -16.84
CA GLU A 615 -7.18 -51.65 -17.18
C GLU A 615 -6.66 -50.70 -16.08
N SER A 616 -6.15 -51.23 -14.96
CA SER A 616 -5.71 -50.44 -13.80
C SER A 616 -4.30 -49.83 -13.91
N GLY A 617 -3.48 -50.27 -14.88
CA GLY A 617 -2.03 -49.97 -14.93
C GLY A 617 -1.67 -48.48 -14.95
N THR A 618 -2.37 -47.66 -15.76
CA THR A 618 -2.14 -46.20 -15.85
C THR A 618 -2.47 -45.46 -14.55
N HIS A 619 -3.43 -45.94 -13.77
CA HIS A 619 -3.75 -45.35 -12.48
C HIS A 619 -2.66 -45.70 -11.45
N PHE A 620 -2.20 -46.95 -11.41
CA PHE A 620 -1.09 -47.36 -10.54
C PHE A 620 0.23 -46.65 -10.87
N GLN A 621 0.52 -46.40 -12.15
CA GLN A 621 1.66 -45.56 -12.57
C GLN A 621 1.59 -44.15 -11.95
N LEU A 622 0.44 -43.48 -12.04
CA LEU A 622 0.21 -42.17 -11.42
C LEU A 622 0.29 -42.20 -9.89
N LEU A 623 -0.12 -43.31 -9.24
CA LEU A 623 0.00 -43.48 -7.79
C LEU A 623 1.46 -43.61 -7.37
N GLY A 624 2.20 -44.52 -8.02
CA GLY A 624 3.63 -44.74 -7.78
C GLY A 624 4.44 -43.47 -8.01
N GLN A 625 4.19 -42.75 -9.11
CA GLN A 625 4.82 -41.46 -9.39
C GLN A 625 4.55 -40.41 -8.30
N LYS A 626 3.31 -40.29 -7.80
CA LYS A 626 2.99 -39.31 -6.75
C LYS A 626 3.65 -39.65 -5.41
N VAL A 627 3.60 -40.92 -5.00
CA VAL A 627 4.26 -41.40 -3.77
C VAL A 627 5.78 -41.23 -3.88
N TRP A 628 6.37 -41.51 -5.03
CA TRP A 628 7.80 -41.32 -5.30
C TRP A 628 8.21 -39.84 -5.28
N ARG A 629 7.49 -38.97 -6.02
CA ARG A 629 7.77 -37.52 -6.06
C ARG A 629 7.67 -36.89 -4.67
N ALA A 630 6.67 -37.26 -3.87
CA ALA A 630 6.51 -36.76 -2.50
C ALA A 630 7.58 -37.27 -1.52
N ALA A 631 8.20 -38.42 -1.77
CA ALA A 631 9.22 -39.00 -0.91
C ALA A 631 10.67 -38.57 -1.27
N PHE A 632 10.94 -38.23 -2.54
CA PHE A 632 12.32 -38.14 -3.06
C PHE A 632 12.70 -36.86 -3.81
N ILE A 633 11.78 -35.94 -4.13
CA ILE A 633 12.10 -34.75 -4.95
C ILE A 633 11.75 -33.45 -4.20
N GLU A 634 12.77 -32.65 -3.89
CA GLU A 634 12.57 -31.22 -3.55
C GLU A 634 12.38 -30.39 -4.83
N PRO A 635 11.50 -29.36 -4.84
CA PRO A 635 11.34 -28.48 -5.99
C PRO A 635 12.59 -27.59 -6.21
N PRO A 636 13.10 -27.46 -7.44
CA PRO A 636 14.41 -26.83 -7.72
C PRO A 636 14.43 -25.28 -7.68
N TRP A 637 13.44 -24.62 -7.08
CA TRP A 637 13.22 -23.17 -7.23
C TRP A 637 13.95 -22.29 -6.21
N LYS A 638 14.84 -22.83 -5.36
CA LYS A 638 15.42 -22.10 -4.22
C LYS A 638 16.60 -21.15 -4.52
N GLU A 639 17.13 -21.13 -5.74
CA GLU A 639 18.36 -20.38 -6.08
C GLU A 639 18.23 -19.43 -7.30
N ALA A 640 17.01 -19.04 -7.68
CA ALA A 640 16.78 -18.00 -8.70
C ALA A 640 16.39 -16.65 -8.05
N GLY A 641 16.97 -15.56 -8.57
CA GLY A 641 16.80 -14.19 -8.06
C GLY A 641 15.39 -13.58 -8.21
N PRO A 642 15.18 -12.35 -7.72
CA PRO A 642 13.88 -11.90 -7.25
C PRO A 642 12.92 -11.45 -8.35
N VAL A 643 11.85 -12.21 -8.58
CA VAL A 643 10.61 -11.71 -9.19
C VAL A 643 9.39 -12.30 -8.47
N ALA A 644 8.49 -11.41 -8.05
CA ALA A 644 7.14 -11.65 -7.51
C ALA A 644 7.01 -12.40 -6.16
N THR A 645 6.43 -11.70 -5.20
CA THR A 645 6.16 -12.16 -3.82
C THR A 645 5.03 -13.19 -3.72
N TYR A 646 5.34 -14.38 -3.24
CA TYR A 646 4.43 -15.20 -2.43
C TYR A 646 5.24 -15.93 -1.36
N SER A 647 4.91 -15.69 -0.08
CA SER A 647 5.57 -16.34 1.06
C SER A 647 4.59 -17.31 1.73
N PRO A 648 4.82 -18.63 1.67
CA PRO A 648 4.16 -19.59 2.55
C PRO A 648 4.93 -19.68 3.88
N ALA A 649 4.20 -19.70 4.99
CA ALA A 649 4.79 -19.66 6.34
C ALA A 649 5.76 -20.83 6.63
N GLU A 650 6.90 -20.50 7.24
CA GLU A 650 7.81 -21.47 7.85
C GLU A 650 7.14 -22.10 9.09
N GLY A 651 6.47 -23.25 8.93
CA GLY A 651 5.61 -23.76 10.00
C GLY A 651 5.34 -25.27 10.07
N SER A 652 5.71 -26.08 9.07
CA SER A 652 5.60 -27.54 9.19
C SER A 652 6.51 -28.28 8.21
N LEU A 653 7.37 -29.17 8.74
CA LEU A 653 8.01 -30.35 8.09
C LEU A 653 9.15 -30.98 8.94
N LYS A 654 9.19 -30.75 10.26
CA LYS A 654 10.03 -31.55 11.18
C LYS A 654 9.40 -32.92 11.42
N GLY A 655 9.59 -33.83 10.45
CA GLY A 655 9.07 -35.19 10.52
C GLY A 655 9.20 -35.97 9.21
N LYS A 656 10.43 -36.19 8.72
CA LYS A 656 10.68 -37.16 7.63
C LYS A 656 10.72 -38.58 8.22
N PRO A 657 9.88 -39.53 7.75
CA PRO A 657 10.04 -40.94 8.11
C PRO A 657 11.28 -41.51 7.40
N GLY A 658 12.22 -42.07 8.17
CA GLY A 658 13.36 -42.78 7.60
C GLY A 658 12.95 -44.17 7.11
N GLY A 659 13.29 -44.50 5.87
CA GLY A 659 13.16 -45.83 5.29
C GLY A 659 11.72 -46.27 4.94
N PHE A 660 11.52 -46.75 3.71
CA PHE A 660 10.41 -47.67 3.46
C PHE A 660 10.74 -49.02 4.08
N SER A 661 9.76 -49.67 4.73
CA SER A 661 9.99 -51.02 5.25
C SER A 661 10.24 -52.00 4.10
N GLN A 662 11.02 -53.06 4.36
CA GLN A 662 11.27 -54.14 3.41
C GLN A 662 9.97 -54.72 2.79
N LYS A 663 8.87 -54.74 3.55
CA LYS A 663 7.55 -55.19 3.09
C LYS A 663 6.95 -54.31 1.98
N PHE A 664 7.21 -53.01 1.99
CA PHE A 664 6.75 -52.10 0.92
C PHE A 664 7.51 -52.35 -0.38
N LEU A 665 8.83 -52.53 -0.30
CA LEU A 665 9.68 -52.83 -1.47
C LEU A 665 9.32 -54.18 -2.09
N LEU A 666 9.15 -55.22 -1.26
CA LEU A 666 8.67 -56.54 -1.70
C LEU A 666 7.27 -56.45 -2.35
N TRP A 667 6.35 -55.68 -1.77
CA TRP A 667 5.02 -55.49 -2.37
C TRP A 667 5.08 -54.80 -3.74
N THR A 668 5.92 -53.77 -3.92
CA THR A 668 6.12 -53.14 -5.23
C THR A 668 6.79 -54.04 -6.26
N ALA A 669 7.58 -55.03 -5.83
CA ALA A 669 8.15 -56.05 -6.71
C ALA A 669 7.08 -57.08 -7.12
N ASP A 670 6.29 -57.59 -6.15
CA ASP A 670 5.25 -58.60 -6.39
C ASP A 670 4.16 -58.13 -7.36
N ILE A 671 3.82 -56.83 -7.39
CA ILE A 671 2.80 -56.28 -8.31
C ILE A 671 3.37 -55.83 -9.67
N GLY A 672 4.65 -56.08 -9.97
CA GLY A 672 5.30 -55.59 -11.19
C GLY A 672 5.49 -54.07 -11.26
N GLY A 673 5.38 -53.38 -10.13
CA GLY A 673 5.44 -51.91 -10.07
C GLY A 673 6.81 -51.35 -10.46
N PHE A 674 7.89 -52.08 -10.19
CA PHE A 674 9.25 -51.69 -10.56
C PHE A 674 9.44 -51.53 -12.08
N ASP A 675 8.94 -52.48 -12.88
CA ASP A 675 9.09 -52.45 -14.35
C ASP A 675 8.46 -51.18 -14.94
N HIS A 676 7.28 -50.78 -14.44
CA HIS A 676 6.59 -49.58 -14.89
C HIS A 676 7.13 -48.26 -14.33
N ILE A 677 7.71 -48.25 -13.13
CA ILE A 677 8.43 -47.08 -12.60
C ILE A 677 9.69 -46.81 -13.42
N ILE A 678 10.38 -47.86 -13.88
CA ILE A 678 11.55 -47.75 -14.76
C ILE A 678 11.14 -47.22 -16.14
N ASP A 679 10.12 -47.80 -16.77
CA ASP A 679 9.64 -47.35 -18.10
C ASP A 679 9.13 -45.90 -18.11
N ALA A 680 8.40 -45.47 -17.07
CA ALA A 680 7.85 -44.13 -17.02
C ALA A 680 8.93 -43.05 -16.86
N ASN A 681 9.93 -43.29 -16.01
CA ASN A 681 11.05 -42.35 -15.82
C ASN A 681 12.02 -42.34 -17.02
N ALA A 682 12.15 -43.45 -17.74
CA ALA A 682 12.95 -43.48 -18.98
C ALA A 682 12.39 -42.55 -20.08
N ASN A 683 11.08 -42.24 -20.05
CA ASN A 683 10.46 -41.28 -20.96
C ASN A 683 10.57 -39.82 -20.43
N ASP A 684 10.35 -39.57 -19.13
CA ASP A 684 10.55 -38.24 -18.52
C ASP A 684 12.02 -37.76 -18.67
N LEU A 685 13.00 -38.69 -18.61
CA LEU A 685 14.41 -38.41 -18.88
C LEU A 685 14.72 -38.10 -20.36
N PHE A 686 13.88 -38.57 -21.29
CA PHE A 686 14.09 -38.37 -22.73
C PHE A 686 13.51 -37.05 -23.26
N TYR A 687 12.49 -36.50 -22.58
CA TYR A 687 11.85 -35.23 -22.98
C TYR A 687 12.60 -33.97 -22.51
N ASN A 688 13.48 -34.08 -21.51
CA ASN A 688 14.35 -32.98 -21.07
C ASN A 688 15.67 -32.92 -21.88
N GLN A 689 15.61 -32.58 -23.17
CA GLN A 689 16.80 -32.49 -24.02
C GLN A 689 17.75 -31.32 -23.72
N HIS A 690 17.39 -30.40 -22.82
CA HIS A 690 18.28 -29.32 -22.37
C HIS A 690 18.21 -29.13 -20.84
N GLY A 691 18.99 -29.91 -20.09
CA GLY A 691 19.14 -29.76 -18.65
C GLY A 691 20.23 -30.65 -18.06
N TYR A 692 21.14 -30.06 -17.30
CA TYR A 692 22.20 -30.75 -16.55
C TYR A 692 21.62 -31.86 -15.65
N ILE A 693 22.21 -33.06 -15.68
CA ILE A 693 22.05 -34.03 -14.59
C ILE A 693 22.92 -33.54 -13.41
N PRO A 694 22.37 -33.24 -12.22
CA PRO A 694 23.17 -32.85 -11.07
C PRO A 694 24.00 -34.04 -10.57
N SER A 695 25.33 -33.92 -10.57
CA SER A 695 26.31 -34.95 -10.23
C SER A 695 26.36 -35.35 -8.74
N LYS A 696 25.27 -35.15 -7.98
CA LYS A 696 25.23 -35.27 -6.52
C LYS A 696 24.16 -36.22 -5.94
N LEU A 697 23.37 -36.89 -6.78
CA LEU A 697 22.49 -37.97 -6.32
C LEU A 697 23.31 -39.26 -6.10
N LYS A 698 23.77 -39.46 -4.86
CA LYS A 698 24.37 -40.73 -4.43
C LYS A 698 23.26 -41.73 -4.06
N PRO A 699 23.24 -42.96 -4.61
CA PRO A 699 22.40 -44.04 -4.09
C PRO A 699 22.75 -44.33 -2.63
N SER A 700 21.77 -44.76 -1.82
CA SER A 700 22.08 -45.23 -0.47
C SER A 700 22.75 -46.61 -0.52
N LYS A 701 23.48 -46.95 0.55
CA LYS A 701 24.21 -48.22 0.62
C LYS A 701 23.27 -49.43 0.54
N GLU A 702 22.11 -49.35 1.20
CA GLU A 702 21.10 -50.41 1.20
C GLU A 702 20.52 -50.64 -0.20
N TRP A 703 20.40 -49.60 -1.02
CA TRP A 703 19.93 -49.74 -2.41
C TRP A 703 20.95 -50.48 -3.28
N LEU A 704 22.23 -50.17 -3.12
CA LEU A 704 23.32 -50.87 -3.83
C LEU A 704 23.44 -52.34 -3.41
N GLU A 705 23.28 -52.63 -2.11
CA GLU A 705 23.27 -54.00 -1.57
C GLU A 705 22.12 -54.82 -2.17
N VAL A 706 20.89 -54.29 -2.25
CA VAL A 706 19.74 -54.97 -2.87
C VAL A 706 19.90 -55.17 -4.38
N VAL A 707 20.46 -54.19 -5.10
CA VAL A 707 20.71 -54.31 -6.55
C VAL A 707 21.76 -55.37 -6.86
N GLU A 708 22.78 -55.51 -6.01
CA GLU A 708 23.81 -56.54 -6.16
C GLU A 708 23.30 -57.94 -5.80
N GLU A 709 22.47 -58.07 -4.75
CA GLU A 709 21.82 -59.33 -4.35
C GLU A 709 20.89 -59.88 -5.46
N GLU A 710 20.09 -59.01 -6.09
CA GLU A 710 19.12 -59.41 -7.13
C GLU A 710 19.69 -59.37 -8.57
N LYS A 711 20.97 -59.01 -8.75
CA LYS A 711 21.64 -58.77 -10.04
C LYS A 711 21.44 -59.87 -11.08
N GLU A 712 21.55 -61.14 -10.68
CA GLU A 712 21.38 -62.27 -11.61
C GLU A 712 19.91 -62.56 -11.94
N LYS A 713 18.95 -62.25 -11.05
CA LYS A 713 17.52 -62.31 -11.37
C LYS A 713 17.13 -61.21 -12.34
N ILE A 714 17.65 -59.99 -12.14
CA ILE A 714 17.49 -58.86 -13.07
C ILE A 714 18.03 -59.25 -14.45
N LYS A 715 19.27 -59.77 -14.54
CA LYS A 715 19.84 -60.30 -15.80
C LYS A 715 19.00 -61.44 -16.40
N ALA A 716 18.46 -62.36 -15.61
CA ALA A 716 17.64 -63.47 -16.10
C ALA A 716 16.28 -63.02 -16.64
N THR A 717 15.64 -62.02 -16.04
CA THR A 717 14.40 -61.39 -16.54
C THR A 717 14.66 -60.62 -17.83
N ILE A 718 15.76 -59.87 -17.89
CA ILE A 718 16.24 -59.18 -19.11
C ILE A 718 16.45 -60.18 -20.25
N ARG A 719 17.19 -61.28 -20.02
CA ARG A 719 17.41 -62.35 -21.02
C ARG A 719 16.08 -62.95 -21.52
N ARG A 720 15.10 -63.16 -20.63
CA ARG A 720 13.74 -63.62 -20.99
C ARG A 720 13.04 -62.65 -21.94
N HIS A 721 13.09 -61.36 -21.63
CA HIS A 721 12.50 -60.31 -22.48
C HIS A 721 13.20 -60.19 -23.85
N SER A 722 14.53 -60.35 -23.89
CA SER A 722 15.31 -60.36 -25.14
C SER A 722 14.96 -61.54 -26.05
N ALA A 723 14.69 -62.71 -25.49
CA ALA A 723 14.35 -63.92 -26.24
C ALA A 723 12.88 -63.98 -26.73
N GLY A 724 11.98 -63.20 -26.13
CA GLY A 724 10.53 -63.32 -26.32
C GLY A 724 9.91 -62.61 -27.53
N LYS A 725 10.69 -61.93 -28.38
CA LYS A 725 10.15 -61.08 -29.47
C LYS A 725 10.50 -61.59 -30.88
N SER A 726 9.87 -62.70 -31.29
CA SER A 726 9.99 -63.26 -32.65
C SER A 726 8.86 -62.89 -33.63
N ASN A 727 7.85 -62.12 -33.21
CA ASN A 727 6.71 -61.71 -34.06
C ASN A 727 6.45 -60.19 -33.98
N VAL A 728 7.33 -59.39 -34.58
CA VAL A 728 7.11 -57.93 -34.78
C VAL A 728 7.51 -57.54 -36.21
N ASN A 729 6.66 -56.71 -36.83
CA ASN A 729 6.74 -56.20 -38.20
C ASN A 729 8.16 -55.67 -38.57
N PRO A 730 8.69 -55.98 -39.78
CA PRO A 730 10.01 -55.53 -40.24
C PRO A 730 10.33 -54.04 -40.04
N TYR A 731 9.34 -53.15 -40.22
CA TYR A 731 9.55 -51.71 -40.10
C TYR A 731 9.80 -51.20 -38.66
N GLY A 732 9.57 -52.02 -37.64
CA GLY A 732 9.88 -51.67 -36.25
C GLY A 732 11.29 -52.05 -35.78
N GLN A 733 12.04 -52.83 -36.57
CA GLN A 733 13.25 -53.50 -36.06
C GLN A 733 14.48 -52.60 -35.91
N SER A 734 14.63 -51.54 -36.71
CA SER A 734 15.76 -50.59 -36.54
C SER A 734 15.57 -49.74 -35.27
N PHE A 735 14.43 -49.06 -35.16
CA PHE A 735 14.15 -48.11 -34.09
C PHE A 735 14.11 -48.75 -32.69
N VAL A 736 13.50 -49.94 -32.57
CA VAL A 736 13.46 -50.68 -31.30
C VAL A 736 14.85 -51.20 -30.92
N LYS A 737 15.66 -51.65 -31.89
CA LYS A 737 17.01 -52.16 -31.62
C LYS A 737 17.95 -51.05 -31.18
N GLU A 738 17.94 -49.90 -31.87
CA GLU A 738 18.74 -48.72 -31.53
C GLU A 738 18.33 -48.09 -30.18
N SER A 739 17.02 -47.96 -29.91
CA SER A 739 16.51 -47.49 -28.61
C SER A 739 16.91 -48.45 -27.47
N THR A 740 16.84 -49.76 -27.70
CA THR A 740 17.20 -50.76 -26.69
C THR A 740 18.71 -50.79 -26.45
N GLU A 741 19.55 -50.75 -27.50
CA GLU A 741 21.01 -50.67 -27.35
C GLU A 741 21.46 -49.39 -26.62
N ASN A 742 20.82 -48.24 -26.88
CA ASN A 742 21.17 -47.00 -26.21
C ASN A 742 20.71 -46.97 -24.74
N LYS A 743 19.53 -47.54 -24.42
CA LYS A 743 19.10 -47.77 -23.02
C LYS A 743 20.05 -48.74 -22.30
N PHE A 744 20.52 -49.79 -22.98
CA PHE A 744 21.53 -50.72 -22.45
C PHE A 744 22.88 -50.05 -22.20
N LYS A 745 23.40 -49.27 -23.15
CA LYS A 745 24.67 -48.53 -22.99
C LYS A 745 24.61 -47.57 -21.81
N LEU A 746 23.51 -46.83 -21.63
CA LEU A 746 23.35 -45.94 -20.49
C LEU A 746 23.35 -46.69 -19.15
N PHE A 747 22.61 -47.79 -19.04
CA PHE A 747 22.55 -48.59 -17.81
C PHE A 747 23.87 -49.33 -17.52
N TYR A 748 24.54 -49.82 -18.56
CA TYR A 748 25.86 -50.46 -18.46
C TYR A 748 26.94 -49.45 -18.05
N ASN A 749 26.91 -48.22 -18.57
CA ASN A 749 27.81 -47.14 -18.15
C ASN A 749 27.57 -46.73 -16.69
N ILE A 750 26.32 -46.75 -16.20
CA ILE A 750 26.01 -46.48 -14.78
C ILE A 750 26.60 -47.57 -13.87
N LEU A 751 26.62 -48.83 -14.30
CA LEU A 751 27.25 -49.92 -13.57
C LEU A 751 28.80 -49.86 -13.66
N ASN A 752 29.36 -49.50 -14.82
CA ASN A 752 30.81 -49.38 -15.01
C ASN A 752 31.44 -48.13 -14.36
N LEU A 753 30.65 -47.14 -13.93
CA LEU A 753 31.14 -46.04 -13.09
C LEU A 753 31.66 -46.52 -11.73
N GLN A 754 31.40 -47.77 -11.34
CA GLN A 754 31.96 -48.40 -10.13
C GLN A 754 33.50 -48.49 -10.19
N ASP A 755 34.08 -48.82 -11.34
CA ASP A 755 35.54 -48.92 -11.52
C ASP A 755 36.23 -47.55 -11.37
N ASP A 756 35.58 -46.47 -11.84
CA ASP A 756 36.08 -45.10 -11.68
C ASP A 756 35.96 -44.61 -10.22
N VAL A 757 34.94 -45.06 -9.49
CA VAL A 757 34.76 -44.75 -8.06
C VAL A 757 35.80 -45.48 -7.20
N GLU A 758 36.10 -46.75 -7.48
CA GLU A 758 37.15 -47.49 -6.78
C GLU A 758 38.55 -46.90 -7.06
N ASN A 759 38.85 -46.52 -8.32
CA ASN A 759 40.07 -45.79 -8.65
C ASN A 759 40.16 -44.39 -8.02
N TYR A 760 39.02 -43.73 -7.78
CA TYR A 760 38.97 -42.44 -7.08
C TYR A 760 39.25 -42.59 -5.58
N PHE A 761 38.74 -43.64 -4.93
CA PHE A 761 39.08 -43.94 -3.54
C PHE A 761 40.54 -44.38 -3.36
N ALA A 762 41.09 -45.20 -4.27
CA ALA A 762 42.52 -45.56 -4.26
C ALA A 762 43.48 -44.36 -4.46
N LYS A 763 42.98 -43.23 -4.98
CA LYS A 763 43.69 -41.93 -5.07
C LYS A 763 43.50 -41.04 -3.84
N LEU A 764 42.54 -41.32 -2.97
CA LEU A 764 42.31 -40.61 -1.71
C LEU A 764 43.03 -41.28 -0.52
N GLU A 765 43.37 -42.57 -0.66
CA GLU A 765 44.07 -43.37 0.36
C GLU A 765 45.61 -43.30 0.23
N LYS A 766 46.13 -42.51 -0.71
CA LYS A 766 47.55 -42.41 -1.09
C LYS A 766 48.07 -40.98 -1.09
#